data_AF-A0A357ARK8-F1
#
_entry.id   AF-A0A357ARK8-F1
#
_cell.length_a   1.000
_cell.length_b   1.000
_cell.length_c   1.000
_cell.angle_alpha   90.00
_cell.angle_beta   90.00
_cell.angle_gamma   90.00
#
_symmetry.space_group_name_H-M   'P 1'
#
loop_
_entity.id
_entity.type
_entity.pdbx_description
1 polymer ?
#
loop_
_entity_poly.entity_id
_entity_poly.type
_entity_poly.pdbx_seq_one_letter_code
_entity_poly.pdbx_strand_id
1 'polypeptide(L)'
;MLFFEAFGYIKPSEKLKNTFADIEIIGIEHYTKSKELHLKLKSPHFIEYRSKLEMQKLLTKNCSYKLSEETILDISYSLSDVYNLGTVYKNASEYIQDEFNEKDRSFLALFQHSEFEFDEEKRIVFIKIEDSKLYRAFSNDFCNYFKKFYENCGMTGVEIIPEYVKVEHRDIEEYNEEEILAERRKAEILTNAKKAGNRAKESAEEKEEDLVVKEEGELAGVSMTETKPKKEAKPEVKVPYKIGAGKNTGNYTGGRKGFSERKEYGGQRGKDIDPDYIYGRIFEGETTPIHDIVGDIGKVIVRGKVLKVEEKLLRSGKSMLTFAITDYTDSISVKIFVSPEDLGEVKKEIDVGKYLLLKGLAKYDDYSKELGILSVEGIKKIPSFEVKRKDTYPKKRVELHLHTSYSEFDALPNPKDIVKTAFNWGMPAVAITDHGDVQAFPVANRTLGDMKKGLNEEETERLKKFKVIYGMEAYLVDDLVVSYKAAKEQEIDCPAVVFDIETTGFSNEKNKIIEIGAVKVIDGKITDKYSTFINPGEPIPFRIQELTHISDAMVADAPDITTVIPQFLDFCEGCILVGHNANFDVGFIRKNANDLGMLDRVSETYGDTMEMARILLPELSNYKLDTVAEALNCVLESHHRAVDDAGCTADIYVECLKKFKDQGIKYLKDVNNLKLKEATFRRMRPHHCTILVKNEIGRINLYHLVSDSNLKYMSQRKKPLVPKSNLIAHREGLIVGSACSSGELFDAVERAMPMEEIKRIADFYDYFEIMPLGNNQYLIDDKDQYESGPEDLIELNKRIIRLGDELGKLVVATGDVHFMNPEDAILRSIVLNSKKKHPVRKEGQPFPVPEKQGPLYFHTTEEMLKEFSYLGEKKAE
;
A
#
# COMPACT_ATOMS: atom_id res chain seq x y z
N MET A 1 24.90 -14.62 -25.63
CA MET A 1 25.44 -13.37 -25.04
C MET A 1 24.47 -12.98 -23.95
N LEU A 2 24.96 -12.90 -22.72
CA LEU A 2 24.15 -12.58 -21.55
C LEU A 2 23.75 -11.10 -21.57
N PHE A 3 22.61 -10.79 -20.97
CA PHE A 3 22.01 -9.46 -21.01
C PHE A 3 22.97 -8.36 -20.54
N PHE A 4 23.65 -8.56 -19.42
CA PHE A 4 24.61 -7.59 -18.88
C PHE A 4 25.99 -7.59 -19.55
N GLU A 5 26.31 -8.55 -20.43
CA GLU A 5 27.48 -8.42 -21.32
C GLU A 5 27.24 -7.33 -22.37
N ALA A 6 26.02 -7.25 -22.91
CA ALA A 6 25.62 -6.23 -23.88
C ALA A 6 25.26 -4.89 -23.23
N PHE A 7 24.60 -4.94 -22.06
CA PHE A 7 24.01 -3.78 -21.38
C PHE A 7 24.72 -3.40 -20.06
N GLY A 8 25.97 -3.82 -19.85
CA GLY A 8 26.74 -3.56 -18.61
C GLY A 8 27.01 -2.09 -18.26
N TYR A 9 26.62 -1.14 -19.11
CA TYR A 9 26.60 0.30 -18.79
C TYR A 9 25.38 0.72 -17.96
N ILE A 10 24.34 -0.11 -17.91
CA ILE A 10 23.10 0.14 -17.17
C ILE A 10 23.33 -0.15 -15.67
N LYS A 11 22.70 0.66 -14.81
CA LYS A 11 22.76 0.52 -13.35
C LYS A 11 21.36 0.21 -12.80
N PRO A 12 20.92 -1.06 -12.85
CA PRO A 12 19.63 -1.48 -12.30
C PRO A 12 19.66 -1.58 -10.77
N SER A 13 18.50 -1.86 -10.17
CA SER A 13 18.39 -2.34 -8.79
C SER A 13 19.03 -3.73 -8.63
N GLU A 14 19.34 -4.13 -7.40
CA GLU A 14 19.93 -5.45 -7.10
C GLU A 14 19.02 -6.60 -7.55
N LYS A 15 17.71 -6.50 -7.26
CA LYS A 15 16.66 -7.41 -7.76
C LYS A 15 16.74 -7.57 -9.29
N LEU A 16 16.63 -6.46 -10.03
CA LEU A 16 16.71 -6.49 -11.50
C LEU A 16 18.06 -7.00 -12.02
N LYS A 17 19.16 -6.79 -11.29
CA LYS A 17 20.47 -7.30 -11.67
C LYS A 17 20.50 -8.83 -11.60
N ASN A 18 19.92 -9.43 -10.56
CA ASN A 18 19.85 -10.88 -10.42
C ASN A 18 18.86 -11.48 -11.44
N THR A 19 17.64 -10.92 -11.53
CA THR A 19 16.58 -11.37 -12.46
C THR A 19 16.98 -11.32 -13.94
N PHE A 20 17.99 -10.55 -14.32
CA PHE A 20 18.50 -10.46 -15.70
C PHE A 20 19.94 -10.97 -15.86
N ALA A 21 20.51 -11.66 -14.86
CA ALA A 21 21.92 -12.06 -14.86
C ALA A 21 22.25 -13.13 -15.92
N ASP A 22 21.37 -14.11 -16.06
CA ASP A 22 21.49 -15.34 -16.86
C ASP A 22 20.65 -15.32 -18.15
N ILE A 23 19.87 -14.25 -18.38
CA ILE A 23 19.08 -14.05 -19.59
C ILE A 23 19.99 -13.86 -20.81
N GLU A 24 19.73 -14.60 -21.88
CA GLU A 24 20.40 -14.44 -23.16
C GLU A 24 19.68 -13.44 -24.08
N ILE A 25 20.44 -12.62 -24.79
CA ILE A 25 19.93 -11.86 -25.95
C ILE A 25 20.09 -12.74 -27.19
N ILE A 26 18.96 -13.11 -27.79
CA ILE A 26 18.89 -13.96 -28.99
C ILE A 26 18.64 -13.18 -30.29
N GLY A 27 18.21 -11.91 -30.20
CA GLY A 27 18.02 -11.07 -31.37
C GLY A 27 17.65 -9.63 -31.04
N ILE A 28 17.76 -8.75 -32.03
CA ILE A 28 17.36 -7.34 -31.96
C ILE A 28 16.64 -7.00 -33.26
N GLU A 29 15.42 -6.46 -33.16
CA GLU A 29 14.62 -5.99 -34.30
C GLU A 29 14.26 -4.51 -34.11
N HIS A 30 14.32 -3.73 -35.18
CA HIS A 30 14.01 -2.29 -35.16
C HIS A 30 12.85 -1.99 -36.10
N TYR A 31 11.74 -1.53 -35.54
CA TYR A 31 10.54 -1.19 -36.28
C TYR A 31 10.52 0.30 -36.57
N THR A 32 11.12 0.68 -37.71
CA THR A 32 11.32 2.08 -38.13
C THR A 32 10.03 2.92 -38.16
N LYS A 33 8.88 2.32 -38.52
CA LYS A 33 7.58 3.03 -38.59
C LYS A 33 6.95 3.35 -37.23
N SER A 34 7.16 2.51 -36.23
CA SER A 34 6.68 2.73 -34.85
C SER A 34 7.74 3.34 -33.93
N LYS A 35 9.01 3.33 -34.36
CA LYS A 35 10.20 3.69 -33.57
C LYS A 35 10.39 2.79 -32.35
N GLU A 36 10.01 1.53 -32.45
CA GLU A 36 10.18 0.52 -31.40
C GLU A 36 11.46 -0.29 -31.64
N LEU A 37 12.24 -0.51 -30.58
CA LEU A 37 13.39 -1.43 -30.57
C LEU A 37 13.00 -2.69 -29.78
N HIS A 38 12.83 -3.80 -30.46
CA HIS A 38 12.50 -5.09 -29.86
C HIS A 38 13.78 -5.86 -29.55
N LEU A 39 14.03 -6.13 -28.27
CA LEU A 39 15.07 -7.05 -27.83
C LEU A 39 14.44 -8.42 -27.61
N LYS A 40 14.83 -9.40 -28.42
CA LYS A 40 14.44 -10.79 -28.26
C LYS A 40 15.35 -11.44 -27.23
N LEU A 41 14.75 -11.84 -26.12
CA LEU A 41 15.40 -12.43 -24.95
C LEU A 41 14.99 -13.89 -24.79
N LYS A 42 15.91 -14.69 -24.27
CA LYS A 42 15.66 -16.07 -23.85
C LYS A 42 16.05 -16.21 -22.38
N SER A 43 15.08 -16.53 -21.54
CA SER A 43 15.25 -16.65 -20.08
C SER A 43 15.12 -18.09 -19.61
N PRO A 44 15.93 -18.60 -18.69
CA PRO A 44 15.74 -19.93 -18.10
C PRO A 44 14.59 -19.97 -17.07
N HIS A 45 14.10 -18.82 -16.59
CA HIS A 45 13.05 -18.70 -15.58
C HIS A 45 11.97 -17.68 -15.97
N PHE A 46 10.80 -17.73 -15.31
CA PHE A 46 9.79 -16.68 -15.45
C PHE A 46 10.28 -15.35 -14.84
N ILE A 47 9.82 -14.23 -15.41
CA ILE A 47 10.24 -12.88 -15.04
C ILE A 47 8.98 -12.06 -14.78
N GLU A 48 8.84 -11.52 -13.58
CA GLU A 48 7.70 -10.67 -13.19
C GLU A 48 7.44 -9.54 -14.20
N TYR A 49 6.17 -9.25 -14.49
CA TYR A 49 5.82 -8.34 -15.57
C TYR A 49 6.25 -6.89 -15.27
N ARG A 50 6.11 -6.40 -14.02
CA ARG A 50 6.66 -5.07 -13.68
C ARG A 50 8.20 -5.04 -13.68
N SER A 51 8.90 -6.14 -13.35
CA SER A 51 10.38 -6.19 -13.49
C SER A 51 10.81 -6.09 -14.95
N LYS A 52 10.08 -6.75 -15.87
CA LYS A 52 10.20 -6.54 -17.32
C LYS A 52 9.95 -5.08 -17.72
N LEU A 53 8.87 -4.45 -17.23
CA LEU A 53 8.57 -3.04 -17.52
C LEU A 53 9.60 -2.05 -16.95
N GLU A 54 10.14 -2.30 -15.76
CA GLU A 54 11.17 -1.45 -15.16
C GLU A 54 12.45 -1.52 -15.98
N MET A 55 12.86 -2.73 -16.40
CA MET A 55 14.00 -2.90 -17.31
C MET A 55 13.76 -2.25 -18.68
N GLN A 56 12.55 -2.37 -19.25
CA GLN A 56 12.17 -1.65 -20.49
C GLN A 56 12.32 -0.12 -20.35
N LYS A 57 11.82 0.46 -19.26
CA LYS A 57 11.92 1.90 -18.96
C LYS A 57 13.39 2.31 -18.78
N LEU A 58 14.18 1.49 -18.10
CA LEU A 58 15.60 1.73 -17.85
C LEU A 58 16.42 1.66 -19.13
N LEU A 59 16.17 0.66 -19.99
CA LEU A 59 16.74 0.56 -21.35
C LEU A 59 16.36 1.76 -22.20
N THR A 60 15.07 2.09 -22.30
CA THR A 60 14.56 3.22 -23.11
C THR A 60 15.21 4.53 -22.70
N LYS A 61 15.36 4.79 -21.39
CA LYS A 61 16.00 6.01 -20.87
C LYS A 61 17.52 6.09 -21.14
N ASN A 62 18.21 4.95 -21.18
CA ASN A 62 19.67 4.88 -21.35
C ASN A 62 20.11 4.48 -22.77
N CYS A 63 19.18 4.25 -23.70
CA CYS A 63 19.50 3.88 -25.06
C CYS A 63 20.14 5.06 -25.80
N SER A 64 21.46 4.96 -26.04
CA SER A 64 22.25 6.00 -26.73
C SER A 64 21.85 6.21 -28.20
N TYR A 65 21.09 5.28 -28.78
CA TYR A 65 20.67 5.32 -30.18
C TYR A 65 19.36 6.11 -30.34
N LYS A 66 19.43 7.28 -31.01
CA LYS A 66 18.27 8.10 -31.41
C LYS A 66 17.34 7.44 -32.46
N LEU A 67 17.37 6.11 -32.58
CA LEU A 67 16.65 5.34 -33.59
C LEU A 67 15.26 4.88 -33.10
N SER A 68 15.05 4.79 -31.78
CA SER A 68 13.80 4.33 -31.17
C SER A 68 13.35 5.28 -30.06
N GLU A 69 12.03 5.45 -29.92
CA GLU A 69 11.40 6.17 -28.80
C GLU A 69 11.05 5.22 -27.65
N GLU A 70 10.97 3.91 -27.90
CA GLU A 70 10.63 2.88 -26.91
C GLU A 70 11.44 1.59 -27.13
N THR A 71 11.86 0.93 -26.05
CA THR A 71 12.47 -0.41 -26.06
C THR A 71 11.50 -1.45 -25.51
N ILE A 72 11.23 -2.48 -26.29
CA ILE A 72 10.31 -3.59 -25.98
C ILE A 72 11.12 -4.86 -25.73
N LEU A 73 10.74 -5.61 -24.69
CA LEU A 73 11.36 -6.91 -24.37
C LEU A 73 10.42 -8.05 -24.81
N ASP A 74 10.82 -8.77 -25.85
CA ASP A 74 10.15 -9.98 -26.32
C ASP A 74 10.84 -11.18 -25.67
N ILE A 75 10.17 -11.81 -24.71
CA ILE A 75 10.75 -12.87 -23.89
C ILE A 75 10.20 -14.22 -24.33
N SER A 76 11.14 -15.14 -24.60
CA SER A 76 10.94 -16.58 -24.72
C SER A 76 11.59 -17.28 -23.53
N TYR A 77 11.11 -18.47 -23.17
CA TYR A 77 11.59 -19.20 -22.01
C TYR A 77 12.28 -20.53 -22.40
N SER A 78 13.24 -20.92 -21.57
CA SER A 78 14.06 -22.13 -21.70
C SER A 78 13.91 -22.99 -20.45
N LEU A 79 12.66 -23.32 -20.14
CA LEU A 79 12.26 -23.98 -18.90
C LEU A 79 12.81 -25.41 -18.82
N SER A 80 12.93 -25.92 -17.59
CA SER A 80 13.34 -27.32 -17.33
C SER A 80 12.23 -28.31 -17.70
N ASP A 81 12.58 -29.59 -17.89
CA ASP A 81 11.60 -30.65 -18.21
C ASP A 81 10.58 -30.93 -17.08
N VAL A 82 10.75 -30.31 -15.91
CA VAL A 82 9.78 -30.31 -14.79
C VAL A 82 8.52 -29.49 -15.14
N TYR A 83 8.63 -28.56 -16.09
CA TYR A 83 7.51 -27.73 -16.54
C TYR A 83 6.63 -28.46 -17.55
N ASN A 84 5.36 -28.61 -17.20
CA ASN A 84 4.25 -29.12 -18.01
C ASN A 84 3.18 -28.03 -18.23
N LEU A 85 2.08 -28.28 -18.96
CA LEU A 85 1.11 -27.24 -19.32
C LEU A 85 0.47 -26.59 -18.08
N GLY A 86 0.08 -27.39 -17.10
CA GLY A 86 -0.53 -26.92 -15.85
C GLY A 86 0.43 -26.17 -14.93
N THR A 87 1.69 -26.61 -14.82
CA THR A 87 2.71 -25.93 -13.99
C THR A 87 3.25 -24.67 -14.66
N VAL A 88 3.35 -24.62 -16.00
CA VAL A 88 3.62 -23.38 -16.74
C VAL A 88 2.51 -22.36 -16.50
N TYR A 89 1.25 -22.78 -16.58
CA TYR A 89 0.12 -21.92 -16.24
C TYR A 89 0.20 -21.42 -14.79
N LYS A 90 0.39 -22.32 -13.82
CA LYS A 90 0.46 -22.00 -12.38
C LYS A 90 1.60 -21.02 -12.05
N ASN A 91 2.77 -21.18 -12.67
CA ASN A 91 3.93 -20.31 -12.39
C ASN A 91 3.93 -19.00 -13.19
N ALA A 92 3.06 -18.86 -14.19
CA ALA A 92 2.95 -17.66 -15.01
C ALA A 92 1.61 -16.93 -14.86
N SER A 93 0.64 -17.46 -14.10
CA SER A 93 -0.70 -16.88 -13.96
C SER A 93 -0.65 -15.43 -13.47
N GLU A 94 0.23 -15.13 -12.52
CA GLU A 94 0.47 -13.78 -12.00
C GLU A 94 1.05 -12.85 -13.08
N TYR A 95 2.08 -13.31 -13.81
CA TYR A 95 2.66 -12.57 -14.93
C TYR A 95 1.63 -12.25 -16.03
N ILE A 96 0.75 -13.21 -16.34
CA ILE A 96 -0.31 -13.07 -17.33
C ILE A 96 -1.38 -12.10 -16.82
N GLN A 97 -1.79 -12.22 -15.55
CA GLN A 97 -2.77 -11.35 -14.90
C GLN A 97 -2.28 -9.88 -14.83
N ASP A 98 -1.01 -9.67 -14.49
CA ASP A 98 -0.34 -8.36 -14.57
C ASP A 98 -0.36 -7.79 -15.99
N GLU A 99 0.05 -8.61 -16.98
CA GLU A 99 0.10 -8.19 -18.38
C GLU A 99 -1.29 -7.78 -18.88
N PHE A 100 -2.35 -8.50 -18.48
CA PHE A 100 -3.73 -8.16 -18.81
C PHE A 100 -4.23 -6.91 -18.06
N ASN A 101 -3.94 -6.77 -16.77
CA ASN A 101 -4.36 -5.59 -15.99
C ASN A 101 -3.83 -4.28 -16.57
N GLU A 102 -2.58 -4.28 -17.06
CA GLU A 102 -1.95 -3.12 -17.68
C GLU A 102 -2.31 -2.93 -19.18
N LYS A 103 -2.64 -4.01 -19.93
CA LYS A 103 -2.86 -3.94 -21.39
C LYS A 103 -4.30 -4.11 -21.88
N ASP A 104 -5.08 -5.02 -21.29
CA ASP A 104 -6.45 -5.33 -21.73
C ASP A 104 -7.30 -5.86 -20.55
N ARG A 105 -8.08 -4.95 -19.93
CA ARG A 105 -9.06 -5.28 -18.88
C ARG A 105 -10.09 -6.33 -19.30
N SER A 106 -10.42 -6.44 -20.58
CA SER A 106 -11.34 -7.46 -21.10
C SER A 106 -10.73 -8.85 -20.98
N PHE A 107 -9.41 -8.98 -21.17
CA PHE A 107 -8.69 -10.23 -20.96
C PHE A 107 -8.49 -10.53 -19.47
N LEU A 108 -8.28 -9.51 -18.63
CA LEU A 108 -8.23 -9.68 -17.18
C LEU A 108 -9.55 -10.27 -16.65
N ALA A 109 -10.68 -9.67 -17.02
CA ALA A 109 -12.00 -10.18 -16.64
C ALA A 109 -12.21 -11.61 -17.16
N LEU A 110 -11.95 -11.86 -18.44
CA LEU A 110 -12.09 -13.19 -19.02
C LEU A 110 -11.22 -14.25 -18.29
N PHE A 111 -9.99 -13.89 -17.90
CA PHE A 111 -9.07 -14.75 -17.15
C PHE A 111 -9.58 -15.04 -15.73
N GLN A 112 -10.04 -14.02 -15.00
CA GLN A 112 -10.59 -14.17 -13.64
C GLN A 112 -11.89 -15.00 -13.61
N HIS A 113 -12.64 -15.02 -14.72
CA HIS A 113 -13.89 -15.77 -14.87
C HIS A 113 -13.73 -17.08 -15.66
N SER A 114 -12.50 -17.54 -15.93
CA SER A 114 -12.24 -18.81 -16.63
C SER A 114 -11.61 -19.87 -15.73
N GLU A 115 -12.05 -21.13 -15.87
CA GLU A 115 -11.35 -22.29 -15.31
C GLU A 115 -10.48 -22.94 -16.40
N PHE A 116 -9.27 -23.38 -16.05
CA PHE A 116 -8.34 -24.03 -16.98
C PHE A 116 -8.14 -25.50 -16.59
N GLU A 117 -8.29 -26.41 -17.56
CA GLU A 117 -8.00 -27.83 -17.42
C GLU A 117 -6.96 -28.27 -18.45
N PHE A 118 -6.06 -29.17 -18.07
CA PHE A 118 -4.86 -29.52 -18.84
C PHE A 118 -4.82 -31.02 -19.15
N ASP A 119 -4.75 -31.36 -20.44
CA ASP A 119 -4.50 -32.72 -20.93
C ASP A 119 -3.05 -32.78 -21.44
N GLU A 120 -2.15 -33.15 -20.54
CA GLU A 120 -0.70 -33.18 -20.79
C GLU A 120 -0.32 -34.20 -21.88
N GLU A 121 -1.04 -35.32 -22.00
CA GLU A 121 -0.77 -36.36 -23.00
C GLU A 121 -1.11 -35.89 -24.42
N LYS A 122 -2.29 -35.27 -24.60
CA LYS A 122 -2.73 -34.75 -25.91
C LYS A 122 -2.21 -33.34 -26.19
N ARG A 123 -1.62 -32.69 -25.19
CA ARG A 123 -1.15 -31.29 -25.20
C ARG A 123 -2.29 -30.30 -25.47
N ILE A 124 -3.43 -30.52 -24.80
CA ILE A 124 -4.63 -29.69 -24.92
C ILE A 124 -4.84 -28.89 -23.64
N VAL A 125 -5.19 -27.62 -23.76
CA VAL A 125 -5.68 -26.78 -22.66
C VAL A 125 -7.13 -26.43 -22.93
N PHE A 126 -8.02 -26.90 -22.05
CA PHE A 126 -9.42 -26.51 -22.06
C PHE A 126 -9.58 -25.25 -21.21
N ILE A 127 -10.24 -24.23 -21.77
CA ILE A 127 -10.57 -23.00 -21.06
C ILE A 127 -12.09 -22.97 -20.95
N LYS A 128 -12.62 -23.22 -19.75
CA LYS A 128 -14.04 -23.07 -19.46
C LYS A 128 -14.34 -21.60 -19.27
N ILE A 129 -15.10 -21.04 -20.21
CA ILE A 129 -15.47 -19.64 -20.30
C ILE A 129 -16.98 -19.54 -20.07
N GLU A 130 -17.44 -18.54 -19.32
CA GLU A 130 -18.87 -18.29 -19.16
C GLU A 130 -19.55 -17.94 -20.52
N ASP A 131 -20.75 -18.48 -20.75
CA ASP A 131 -21.53 -18.33 -21.99
C ASP A 131 -22.21 -16.95 -22.11
N SER A 132 -21.40 -15.90 -22.12
CA SER A 132 -21.79 -14.50 -22.31
C SER A 132 -21.50 -14.00 -23.74
N LYS A 133 -22.24 -12.98 -24.19
CA LYS A 133 -22.00 -12.32 -25.49
C LYS A 133 -20.66 -11.58 -25.51
N LEU A 134 -20.23 -11.03 -24.37
CA LEU A 134 -18.95 -10.37 -24.18
C LEU A 134 -17.83 -11.39 -24.41
N TYR A 135 -17.88 -12.49 -23.68
CA TYR A 135 -16.82 -13.50 -23.66
C TYR A 135 -16.72 -14.28 -24.97
N ARG A 136 -17.84 -14.58 -25.64
CA ARG A 136 -17.84 -15.13 -27.02
C ARG A 136 -17.21 -14.21 -28.07
N ALA A 137 -17.16 -12.88 -27.84
CA ALA A 137 -16.54 -11.96 -28.77
C ALA A 137 -15.00 -11.95 -28.66
N PHE A 138 -14.44 -12.32 -27.51
CA PHE A 138 -13.00 -12.20 -27.21
C PHE A 138 -12.28 -13.54 -27.04
N SER A 139 -13.00 -14.63 -26.82
CA SER A 139 -12.45 -15.98 -26.59
C SER A 139 -11.43 -16.43 -27.64
N ASN A 140 -11.64 -16.11 -28.92
CA ASN A 140 -10.69 -16.45 -29.98
C ASN A 140 -9.34 -15.74 -29.82
N ASP A 141 -9.33 -14.43 -29.55
CA ASP A 141 -8.09 -13.67 -29.34
C ASP A 141 -7.39 -14.11 -28.05
N PHE A 142 -8.15 -14.46 -27.02
CA PHE A 142 -7.66 -14.97 -25.74
C PHE A 142 -7.01 -16.36 -25.88
N CYS A 143 -7.67 -17.30 -26.57
CA CYS A 143 -7.10 -18.61 -26.87
C CYS A 143 -5.82 -18.49 -27.72
N ASN A 144 -5.79 -17.53 -28.67
CA ASN A 144 -4.60 -17.22 -29.45
C ASN A 144 -3.45 -16.64 -28.59
N TYR A 145 -3.76 -15.84 -27.55
CA TYR A 145 -2.75 -15.40 -26.58
C TYR A 145 -2.14 -16.60 -25.86
N PHE A 146 -2.96 -17.49 -25.27
CA PHE A 146 -2.44 -18.67 -24.56
C PHE A 146 -1.62 -19.59 -25.46
N LYS A 147 -2.07 -19.81 -26.70
CA LYS A 147 -1.29 -20.59 -27.68
C LYS A 147 0.10 -19.99 -27.91
N LYS A 148 0.18 -18.68 -28.16
CA LYS A 148 1.46 -17.98 -28.35
C LYS A 148 2.31 -17.96 -27.07
N PHE A 149 1.69 -17.87 -25.91
CA PHE A 149 2.36 -17.93 -24.62
C PHE A 149 3.02 -19.30 -24.39
N TYR A 150 2.32 -20.41 -24.65
CA TYR A 150 2.92 -21.75 -24.61
C TYR A 150 4.01 -21.95 -25.66
N GLU A 151 3.83 -21.45 -26.89
CA GLU A 151 4.89 -21.46 -27.92
C GLU A 151 6.14 -20.70 -27.46
N ASN A 152 5.98 -19.54 -26.80
CA ASN A 152 7.10 -18.79 -26.19
C ASN A 152 7.78 -19.55 -25.04
N CYS A 153 7.07 -20.44 -24.35
CA CYS A 153 7.62 -21.34 -23.33
C CYS A 153 8.29 -22.60 -23.92
N GLY A 154 8.43 -22.69 -25.26
CA GLY A 154 8.98 -23.86 -25.95
C GLY A 154 7.98 -25.01 -26.16
N MET A 155 6.76 -24.87 -25.65
CA MET A 155 5.69 -25.86 -25.76
C MET A 155 4.96 -25.71 -27.10
N THR A 156 5.59 -26.23 -28.16
CA THR A 156 5.03 -26.21 -29.51
C THR A 156 3.94 -27.27 -29.71
N GLY A 157 2.91 -26.94 -30.51
CA GLY A 157 1.84 -27.87 -30.86
C GLY A 157 0.74 -28.02 -29.80
N VAL A 158 0.63 -27.09 -28.85
CA VAL A 158 -0.45 -27.03 -27.87
C VAL A 158 -1.75 -26.56 -28.54
N GLU A 159 -2.85 -27.27 -28.30
CA GLU A 159 -4.19 -26.89 -28.73
C GLU A 159 -4.95 -26.22 -27.58
N ILE A 160 -5.59 -25.08 -27.83
CA ILE A 160 -6.38 -24.33 -26.83
C ILE A 160 -7.85 -24.41 -27.23
N ILE A 161 -8.68 -25.02 -26.39
CA ILE A 161 -10.09 -25.30 -26.68
C ILE A 161 -10.99 -24.52 -25.70
N PRO A 162 -11.79 -23.55 -26.16
CA PRO A 162 -12.75 -22.86 -25.31
C PRO A 162 -14.03 -23.70 -25.13
N GLU A 163 -14.40 -23.97 -23.88
CA GLU A 163 -15.67 -24.61 -23.51
C GLU A 163 -16.62 -23.58 -22.90
N TYR A 164 -17.84 -23.46 -23.42
CA TYR A 164 -18.80 -22.44 -22.93
C TYR A 164 -19.73 -23.02 -21.88
N VAL A 165 -19.65 -22.51 -20.65
CA VAL A 165 -20.41 -22.96 -19.48
C VAL A 165 -21.52 -21.95 -19.16
N LYS A 166 -22.74 -22.43 -18.92
CA LYS A 166 -23.86 -21.59 -18.48
C LYS A 166 -23.87 -21.45 -16.96
N VAL A 167 -23.89 -20.22 -16.47
CA VAL A 167 -24.00 -19.90 -15.05
C VAL A 167 -25.44 -19.51 -14.71
N GLU A 168 -25.94 -19.92 -13.55
CA GLU A 168 -27.26 -19.50 -13.06
C GLU A 168 -27.15 -18.15 -12.31
N HIS A 169 -27.65 -17.09 -12.95
CA HIS A 169 -27.96 -15.74 -12.42
C HIS A 169 -27.02 -15.10 -11.38
N ARG A 170 -26.33 -14.04 -11.82
CA ARG A 170 -25.82 -12.96 -10.95
C ARG A 170 -26.37 -11.61 -11.43
N ASP A 171 -27.35 -11.07 -10.71
CA ASP A 171 -28.09 -9.86 -11.12
C ASP A 171 -27.29 -8.53 -11.00
N ILE A 172 -25.95 -8.59 -10.89
CA ILE A 172 -25.05 -7.45 -10.69
C ILE A 172 -24.20 -7.16 -11.95
N GLU A 173 -23.99 -8.16 -12.82
CA GLU A 173 -22.88 -8.12 -13.80
C GLU A 173 -23.24 -7.44 -15.15
N GLU A 174 -24.53 -7.35 -15.54
CA GLU A 174 -24.96 -6.72 -16.82
C GLU A 174 -24.50 -5.25 -16.98
N TYR A 175 -24.36 -4.50 -15.88
CA TYR A 175 -23.99 -3.08 -15.94
C TYR A 175 -22.49 -2.85 -16.22
N ASN A 176 -21.62 -3.82 -15.87
CA ASN A 176 -20.18 -3.74 -16.15
C ASN A 176 -19.85 -4.18 -17.59
N GLU A 177 -20.60 -5.12 -18.18
CA GLU A 177 -20.32 -5.64 -19.53
C GLU A 177 -20.39 -4.52 -20.61
N GLU A 178 -21.40 -3.64 -20.55
CA GLU A 178 -21.54 -2.55 -21.52
C GLU A 178 -20.41 -1.51 -21.42
N GLU A 179 -19.91 -1.24 -20.21
CA GLU A 179 -18.82 -0.28 -19.99
C GLU A 179 -17.48 -0.84 -20.51
N ILE A 180 -17.19 -2.12 -20.27
CA ILE A 180 -16.01 -2.81 -20.82
C ILE A 180 -16.04 -2.82 -22.36
N LEU A 181 -17.20 -3.12 -22.97
CA LEU A 181 -17.40 -3.02 -24.43
C LEU A 181 -17.18 -1.60 -24.95
N ALA A 182 -17.56 -0.57 -24.19
CA ALA A 182 -17.35 0.82 -24.55
C ALA A 182 -15.88 1.25 -24.43
N GLU A 183 -15.14 0.81 -23.41
CA GLU A 183 -13.70 1.06 -23.26
C GLU A 183 -12.90 0.43 -24.41
N ARG A 184 -13.12 -0.86 -24.72
CA ARG A 184 -12.40 -1.52 -25.82
C ARG A 184 -12.75 -0.94 -27.18
N ARG A 185 -14.01 -0.55 -27.45
CA ARG A 185 -14.37 0.20 -28.67
C ARG A 185 -13.62 1.53 -28.76
N LYS A 186 -13.46 2.29 -27.66
CA LYS A 186 -12.64 3.51 -27.66
C LYS A 186 -11.16 3.20 -27.96
N ALA A 187 -10.60 2.13 -27.38
CA ALA A 187 -9.22 1.72 -27.62
C ALA A 187 -8.97 1.25 -29.06
N GLU A 188 -9.88 0.48 -29.65
CA GLU A 188 -9.83 0.06 -31.05
C GLU A 188 -9.99 1.26 -32.00
N ILE A 189 -10.90 2.20 -31.70
CA ILE A 189 -11.01 3.46 -32.45
C ILE A 189 -9.72 4.27 -32.36
N LEU A 190 -9.08 4.38 -31.18
CA LEU A 190 -7.82 5.09 -31.00
C LEU A 190 -6.66 4.41 -31.75
N THR A 191 -6.61 3.08 -31.75
CA THR A 191 -5.59 2.28 -32.43
C THR A 191 -5.76 2.33 -33.95
N ASN A 192 -6.99 2.26 -34.43
CA ASN A 192 -7.32 2.46 -35.85
C ASN A 192 -7.11 3.91 -36.29
N ALA A 193 -7.33 4.90 -35.42
CA ALA A 193 -6.98 6.30 -35.68
C ALA A 193 -5.45 6.50 -35.78
N LYS A 194 -4.64 5.85 -34.93
CA LYS A 194 -3.17 5.82 -35.08
C LYS A 194 -2.75 5.19 -36.42
N LYS A 195 -3.32 4.04 -36.79
CA LYS A 195 -3.04 3.36 -38.08
C LYS A 195 -3.50 4.19 -39.29
N ALA A 196 -4.64 4.87 -39.21
CA ALA A 196 -5.16 5.76 -40.25
C ALA A 196 -4.34 7.05 -40.37
N GLY A 197 -3.87 7.61 -39.25
CA GLY A 197 -2.98 8.78 -39.23
C GLY A 197 -1.63 8.51 -39.90
N ASN A 198 -1.08 7.30 -39.74
CA ASN A 198 0.14 6.90 -40.45
C ASN A 198 -0.10 6.72 -41.96
N ARG A 199 -1.21 6.11 -42.38
CA ARG A 199 -1.60 6.07 -43.82
C ARG A 199 -1.84 7.45 -44.42
N ALA A 200 -2.41 8.38 -43.65
CA ALA A 200 -2.62 9.75 -44.10
C ALA A 200 -1.28 10.49 -44.32
N LYS A 201 -0.27 10.25 -43.46
CA LYS A 201 1.09 10.77 -43.65
C LYS A 201 1.79 10.18 -44.86
N GLU A 202 1.74 8.86 -45.05
CA GLU A 202 2.30 8.20 -46.26
C GLU A 202 1.70 8.81 -47.54
N SER A 203 0.38 9.07 -47.57
CA SER A 203 -0.29 9.71 -48.72
C SER A 203 -0.02 11.22 -48.90
N ALA A 204 0.63 11.85 -47.92
CA ALA A 204 1.06 13.26 -47.98
C ALA A 204 2.53 13.37 -48.41
N GLU A 205 3.38 12.46 -47.92
CA GLU A 205 4.79 12.37 -48.31
C GLU A 205 4.93 11.97 -49.79
N GLU A 206 4.09 11.04 -50.30
CA GLU A 206 3.99 10.73 -51.75
C GLU A 206 3.52 11.90 -52.63
N LYS A 207 3.08 13.02 -52.05
CA LYS A 207 2.64 14.24 -52.79
C LYS A 207 3.58 15.43 -52.67
N GLU A 208 4.61 15.36 -51.82
CA GLU A 208 5.64 16.41 -51.74
C GLU A 208 6.87 16.10 -52.60
N GLU A 209 7.13 14.83 -52.96
CA GLU A 209 8.24 14.47 -53.88
C GLU A 209 8.00 14.93 -55.34
N ASP A 210 6.74 15.10 -55.77
CA ASP A 210 6.38 15.44 -57.16
C ASP A 210 6.53 16.95 -57.51
N LEU A 211 7.00 17.78 -56.57
CA LEU A 211 7.10 19.25 -56.73
C LEU A 211 8.49 19.86 -56.52
N VAL A 212 9.54 19.05 -56.29
CA VAL A 212 10.93 19.53 -56.10
C VAL A 212 11.86 19.09 -57.23
N VAL A 213 11.46 19.33 -58.48
CA VAL A 213 12.36 19.28 -59.65
C VAL A 213 12.22 20.55 -60.48
N LYS A 214 12.88 21.64 -60.02
CA LYS A 214 13.39 22.72 -60.88
C LYS A 214 14.32 23.69 -60.14
N GLU A 215 15.38 24.07 -60.87
CA GLU A 215 16.27 25.22 -60.65
C GLU A 215 17.32 25.11 -59.53
N GLU A 216 18.44 24.45 -59.88
CA GLU A 216 19.78 24.78 -59.39
C GLU A 216 20.26 26.14 -59.96
N GLY A 217 21.12 26.88 -59.24
CA GLY A 217 21.62 28.19 -59.68
C GLY A 217 22.69 28.84 -58.79
N GLU A 218 23.92 28.32 -58.86
CA GLU A 218 25.24 28.90 -58.53
C GLU A 218 25.44 30.12 -57.58
N LEU A 219 26.20 29.86 -56.49
CA LEU A 219 27.43 30.55 -56.04
C LEU A 219 27.53 32.10 -55.95
N ALA A 220 27.75 32.61 -54.72
CA ALA A 220 29.04 33.16 -54.24
C ALA A 220 28.94 34.33 -53.22
N GLY A 221 29.85 34.39 -52.23
CA GLY A 221 30.43 35.67 -51.78
C GLY A 221 30.30 36.14 -50.32
N VAL A 222 31.38 35.92 -49.55
CA VAL A 222 31.97 36.84 -48.54
C VAL A 222 31.27 37.06 -47.17
N SER A 223 32.13 37.18 -46.14
CA SER A 223 31.85 37.36 -44.70
C SER A 223 31.85 38.84 -44.27
N MET A 224 31.09 39.20 -43.21
CA MET A 224 31.62 39.80 -41.95
C MET A 224 30.52 40.40 -41.03
N THR A 225 30.68 40.14 -39.71
CA THR A 225 30.27 40.94 -38.53
C THR A 225 28.80 41.26 -38.18
N GLU A 226 28.40 40.75 -37.00
CA GLU A 226 27.61 41.35 -35.90
C GLU A 226 26.33 42.19 -36.16
N THR A 227 25.17 41.67 -35.73
CA THR A 227 24.33 42.27 -34.65
C THR A 227 23.09 41.40 -34.33
N LYS A 228 22.65 41.38 -33.05
CA LYS A 228 21.28 40.96 -32.63
C LYS A 228 20.31 42.13 -32.90
N PRO A 229 18.97 41.98 -33.10
CA PRO A 229 18.10 41.10 -32.29
C PRO A 229 16.78 40.57 -32.97
N LYS A 230 15.91 40.01 -32.10
CA LYS A 230 14.42 39.88 -32.15
C LYS A 230 13.73 38.55 -32.51
N LYS A 231 12.65 38.31 -31.75
CA LYS A 231 11.54 37.36 -31.97
C LYS A 231 10.37 38.11 -32.60
N GLU A 232 9.62 37.44 -33.48
CA GLU A 232 8.23 37.64 -33.91
C GLU A 232 7.96 36.51 -34.95
N ALA A 233 6.76 36.01 -35.26
CA ALA A 233 5.48 35.86 -34.57
C ALA A 233 4.69 34.75 -35.30
N LYS A 234 3.67 34.12 -34.68
CA LYS A 234 2.73 33.24 -35.41
C LYS A 234 1.55 34.06 -35.97
N PRO A 235 0.99 33.71 -37.15
CA PRO A 235 0.00 34.55 -37.84
C PRO A 235 -1.44 34.35 -37.34
N GLU A 236 -2.22 35.43 -37.31
CA GLU A 236 -3.68 35.39 -37.26
C GLU A 236 -4.28 35.19 -38.66
N VAL A 237 -5.43 34.50 -38.74
CA VAL A 237 -6.34 34.57 -39.89
C VAL A 237 -7.74 34.96 -39.40
N LYS A 238 -8.27 36.07 -39.92
CA LYS A 238 -9.63 36.62 -39.68
C LYS A 238 -10.63 35.91 -40.61
N VAL A 239 -11.95 36.05 -40.56
CA VAL A 239 -12.88 37.21 -40.49
C VAL A 239 -14.32 36.62 -40.24
N PRO A 240 -15.46 37.36 -40.15
CA PRO A 240 -15.78 38.78 -40.41
C PRO A 240 -16.49 39.46 -39.17
N TYR A 241 -17.31 40.53 -39.20
CA TYR A 241 -17.79 41.44 -40.26
C TYR A 241 -17.72 42.94 -39.85
N LYS A 242 -18.83 43.61 -39.48
CA LYS A 242 -18.92 45.08 -39.32
C LYS A 242 -20.02 45.58 -38.38
N ILE A 243 -19.71 46.66 -37.67
CA ILE A 243 -20.42 47.97 -37.58
C ILE A 243 -19.48 48.93 -36.80
N GLY A 244 -19.39 50.24 -37.05
CA GLY A 244 -19.95 51.09 -38.11
C GLY A 244 -19.78 52.57 -37.70
N ALA A 245 -19.15 53.43 -38.53
CA ALA A 245 -18.74 54.79 -38.12
C ALA A 245 -19.44 55.92 -38.89
N GLY A 246 -19.94 56.93 -38.17
CA GLY A 246 -20.46 58.19 -38.71
C GLY A 246 -19.82 59.39 -38.01
N LYS A 247 -19.30 60.36 -38.79
CA LYS A 247 -18.63 61.57 -38.28
C LYS A 247 -19.67 62.66 -37.93
N ASN A 248 -19.30 63.55 -37.01
CA ASN A 248 -19.63 64.97 -37.22
C ASN A 248 -18.56 65.90 -36.62
N THR A 249 -18.40 67.08 -37.20
CA THR A 249 -17.25 67.99 -36.98
C THR A 249 -17.67 69.33 -36.38
N GLY A 250 -16.84 69.92 -35.50
CA GLY A 250 -17.01 71.30 -35.03
C GLY A 250 -15.84 71.77 -34.16
N ASN A 251 -15.15 72.83 -34.60
CA ASN A 251 -14.08 73.49 -33.84
C ASN A 251 -14.65 74.29 -32.65
N TYR A 252 -13.86 74.50 -31.58
CA TYR A 252 -13.43 75.86 -31.17
C TYR A 252 -12.34 75.84 -30.08
N THR A 253 -11.48 76.86 -30.11
CA THR A 253 -10.40 77.14 -29.16
C THR A 253 -10.84 78.12 -28.07
N GLY A 254 -10.24 78.08 -26.87
CA GLY A 254 -10.34 79.20 -25.91
C GLY A 254 -10.26 78.83 -24.42
N GLY A 255 -9.25 79.34 -23.72
CA GLY A 255 -8.95 78.96 -22.32
C GLY A 255 -9.74 79.63 -21.19
N ARG A 256 -9.55 79.05 -20.00
CA ARG A 256 -9.74 79.60 -18.62
C ARG A 256 -11.08 80.27 -18.24
N LYS A 257 -11.82 79.60 -17.34
CA LYS A 257 -12.22 80.17 -16.03
C LYS A 257 -12.68 79.07 -15.05
N GLY A 258 -12.66 79.41 -13.75
CA GLY A 258 -12.62 78.45 -12.64
C GLY A 258 -13.91 77.74 -12.22
N PHE A 259 -13.72 76.80 -11.28
CA PHE A 259 -14.64 76.26 -10.28
C PHE A 259 -16.13 76.12 -10.64
N SER A 260 -16.53 74.88 -10.95
CA SER A 260 -17.71 74.24 -10.33
C SER A 260 -17.68 72.72 -10.56
N GLU A 261 -18.21 71.98 -9.58
CA GLU A 261 -18.74 70.61 -9.67
C GLU A 261 -17.91 69.53 -10.40
N ARG A 262 -17.13 68.77 -9.64
CA ARG A 262 -16.89 67.36 -9.99
C ARG A 262 -18.20 66.59 -9.81
N LYS A 263 -18.84 66.19 -10.90
CA LYS A 263 -19.92 65.19 -10.83
C LYS A 263 -19.38 63.87 -10.27
N GLU A 264 -19.98 63.44 -9.17
CA GLU A 264 -19.83 62.10 -8.65
C GLU A 264 -20.38 61.10 -9.66
N TYR A 265 -19.54 60.18 -10.14
CA TYR A 265 -20.03 58.93 -10.73
C TYR A 265 -20.27 57.93 -9.61
N GLY A 266 -21.35 58.18 -8.85
CA GLY A 266 -21.88 57.25 -7.86
C GLY A 266 -22.48 56.03 -8.56
N GLY A 267 -21.67 55.00 -8.80
CA GLY A 267 -22.21 53.66 -8.95
C GLY A 267 -22.65 53.17 -7.57
N GLN A 268 -23.91 52.72 -7.44
CA GLN A 268 -24.41 52.13 -6.20
C GLN A 268 -23.45 51.05 -5.69
N ARG A 269 -23.17 51.05 -4.39
CA ARG A 269 -22.38 49.99 -3.75
C ARG A 269 -23.22 48.71 -3.81
N GLY A 270 -22.59 47.54 -3.94
CA GLY A 270 -23.36 46.28 -3.97
C GLY A 270 -24.27 46.12 -2.74
N LYS A 271 -23.78 46.59 -1.59
CA LYS A 271 -24.48 46.65 -0.30
C LYS A 271 -25.79 47.47 -0.30
N ASP A 272 -25.91 48.45 -1.19
CA ASP A 272 -27.09 49.32 -1.30
C ASP A 272 -28.29 48.60 -1.98
N ILE A 273 -28.04 47.41 -2.56
CA ILE A 273 -28.97 46.64 -3.38
C ILE A 273 -29.17 45.23 -2.79
N ASP A 274 -28.10 44.58 -2.34
CA ASP A 274 -28.11 43.27 -1.68
C ASP A 274 -27.19 43.33 -0.44
N PRO A 275 -27.73 43.13 0.79
CA PRO A 275 -26.98 43.29 2.03
C PRO A 275 -25.89 42.23 2.24
N ASP A 276 -25.84 41.16 1.43
CA ASP A 276 -24.75 40.20 1.45
C ASP A 276 -23.49 40.70 0.71
N TYR A 277 -23.55 41.77 -0.10
CA TYR A 277 -22.34 42.37 -0.66
C TYR A 277 -21.62 43.23 0.39
N ILE A 278 -20.37 42.86 0.69
CA ILE A 278 -19.53 43.47 1.73
C ILE A 278 -18.68 44.61 1.15
N TYR A 279 -18.22 44.46 -0.09
CA TYR A 279 -17.27 45.38 -0.72
C TYR A 279 -17.50 45.44 -2.23
N GLY A 280 -17.26 46.60 -2.84
CA GLY A 280 -17.28 46.77 -4.30
C GLY A 280 -18.68 46.74 -4.93
N ARG A 281 -18.77 46.18 -6.14
CA ARG A 281 -19.96 46.13 -7.00
C ARG A 281 -20.60 44.74 -7.02
N ILE A 282 -21.86 44.67 -7.45
CA ILE A 282 -22.51 43.40 -7.80
C ILE A 282 -21.76 42.74 -8.95
N PHE A 283 -21.65 41.42 -8.87
CA PHE A 283 -21.13 40.58 -9.94
C PHE A 283 -21.79 39.21 -9.90
N GLU A 284 -21.85 38.58 -11.07
CA GLU A 284 -22.32 37.21 -11.31
C GLU A 284 -21.30 36.47 -12.20
N GLY A 285 -21.38 35.14 -12.23
CA GLY A 285 -20.54 34.24 -13.00
C GLY A 285 -20.17 32.98 -12.22
N GLU A 286 -19.59 32.00 -12.91
CA GLU A 286 -19.16 30.72 -12.34
C GLU A 286 -17.88 30.87 -11.51
N THR A 287 -17.69 30.00 -10.51
CA THR A 287 -16.50 29.99 -9.65
C THR A 287 -15.36 29.18 -10.28
N THR A 288 -14.19 29.79 -10.39
CA THR A 288 -12.91 29.12 -10.67
C THR A 288 -12.38 28.46 -9.38
N PRO A 289 -12.00 27.17 -9.39
CA PRO A 289 -11.23 26.56 -8.31
C PRO A 289 -9.90 27.30 -8.08
N ILE A 290 -9.43 27.38 -6.83
CA ILE A 290 -8.19 28.14 -6.54
C ILE A 290 -6.96 27.44 -7.13
N HIS A 291 -6.92 26.11 -7.15
CA HIS A 291 -5.80 25.34 -7.74
C HIS A 291 -5.61 25.57 -9.26
N ASP A 292 -6.67 25.97 -9.98
CA ASP A 292 -6.59 26.28 -11.42
C ASP A 292 -5.96 27.65 -11.68
N ILE A 293 -5.74 28.46 -10.63
CA ILE A 293 -5.20 29.82 -10.74
C ILE A 293 -3.67 29.76 -10.84
N VAL A 294 -3.16 29.25 -11.96
CA VAL A 294 -1.72 29.17 -12.28
C VAL A 294 -1.28 30.38 -13.12
N GLY A 295 -0.77 31.42 -12.45
CA GLY A 295 -0.20 32.62 -13.07
C GLY A 295 -1.21 33.74 -13.38
N ASP A 296 -0.81 34.68 -14.24
CA ASP A 296 -1.61 35.88 -14.60
C ASP A 296 -2.78 35.53 -15.53
N ILE A 297 -3.82 34.88 -15.00
CA ILE A 297 -5.02 34.43 -15.75
C ILE A 297 -6.03 35.56 -15.96
N GLY A 298 -5.90 36.67 -15.23
CA GLY A 298 -6.77 37.83 -15.37
C GLY A 298 -7.93 37.82 -14.36
N LYS A 299 -9.16 38.10 -14.80
CA LYS A 299 -10.29 38.24 -13.88
C LYS A 299 -10.89 36.89 -13.54
N VAL A 300 -10.87 36.53 -12.27
CA VAL A 300 -11.46 35.31 -11.72
C VAL A 300 -12.60 35.64 -10.77
N ILE A 301 -13.51 34.69 -10.60
CA ILE A 301 -14.48 34.67 -9.50
C ILE A 301 -14.14 33.44 -8.67
N VAL A 302 -13.82 33.64 -7.39
CA VAL A 302 -13.46 32.55 -6.48
C VAL A 302 -14.39 32.56 -5.27
N ARG A 303 -14.69 31.38 -4.75
CA ARG A 303 -15.28 31.20 -3.42
C ARG A 303 -14.17 30.77 -2.46
N GLY A 304 -14.28 31.13 -1.19
CA GLY A 304 -13.31 30.68 -0.20
C GLY A 304 -13.68 31.02 1.25
N LYS A 305 -13.17 30.20 2.16
CA LYS A 305 -13.19 30.42 3.61
C LYS A 305 -11.98 31.25 4.02
N VAL A 306 -12.20 32.31 4.79
CA VAL A 306 -11.13 33.17 5.30
C VAL A 306 -10.29 32.44 6.33
N LEU A 307 -8.99 32.28 6.06
CA LEU A 307 -8.03 31.63 6.96
C LEU A 307 -7.33 32.62 7.90
N LYS A 308 -7.03 33.82 7.41
CA LYS A 308 -6.27 34.85 8.12
C LYS A 308 -6.63 36.22 7.58
N VAL A 309 -6.66 37.24 8.45
CA VAL A 309 -6.86 38.65 8.08
C VAL A 309 -5.78 39.50 8.72
N GLU A 310 -5.15 40.37 7.94
CA GLU A 310 -4.18 41.38 8.37
C GLU A 310 -4.63 42.77 7.95
N GLU A 311 -4.42 43.75 8.82
CA GLU A 311 -4.74 45.16 8.59
C GLU A 311 -3.47 46.01 8.62
N LYS A 312 -3.33 46.90 7.63
CA LYS A 312 -2.22 47.86 7.55
C LYS A 312 -2.72 49.24 7.13
N LEU A 313 -2.61 50.20 8.04
CA LEU A 313 -2.92 51.61 7.74
C LEU A 313 -1.89 52.18 6.75
N LEU A 314 -2.36 52.86 5.72
CA LEU A 314 -1.52 53.50 4.70
C LEU A 314 -1.33 55.00 4.97
N ARG A 315 -0.23 55.55 4.45
CA ARG A 315 0.07 57.00 4.49
C ARG A 315 -0.99 57.88 3.81
N SER A 316 -1.88 57.29 3.00
CA SER A 316 -3.01 57.95 2.35
C SER A 316 -4.26 58.04 3.23
N GLY A 317 -4.21 57.56 4.47
CA GLY A 317 -5.35 57.51 5.40
C GLY A 317 -6.33 56.37 5.14
N LYS A 318 -6.15 55.56 4.08
CA LYS A 318 -6.91 54.33 3.86
C LYS A 318 -6.28 53.13 4.57
N SER A 319 -7.07 52.15 4.97
CA SER A 319 -6.56 50.86 5.46
C SER A 319 -6.49 49.84 4.34
N MET A 320 -5.40 49.09 4.28
CA MET A 320 -5.26 47.91 3.44
C MET A 320 -5.60 46.69 4.27
N LEU A 321 -6.59 45.90 3.83
CA LEU A 321 -6.85 44.57 4.36
C LEU A 321 -6.23 43.55 3.42
N THR A 322 -5.41 42.66 3.96
CA THR A 322 -4.84 41.50 3.26
C THR A 322 -5.35 40.25 3.96
N PHE A 323 -5.98 39.34 3.24
CA PHE A 323 -6.55 38.13 3.82
C PHE A 323 -6.37 36.93 2.90
N ALA A 324 -6.13 35.76 3.49
CA ALA A 324 -6.02 34.51 2.75
C ALA A 324 -7.37 33.78 2.75
N ILE A 325 -7.76 33.24 1.60
CA ILE A 325 -8.93 32.36 1.47
C ILE A 325 -8.52 30.99 0.93
N THR A 326 -9.28 29.95 1.28
CA THR A 326 -9.16 28.61 0.70
C THR A 326 -10.52 28.06 0.27
N ASP A 327 -10.56 27.29 -0.80
CA ASP A 327 -11.70 26.48 -1.23
C ASP A 327 -11.49 24.98 -0.94
N TYR A 328 -10.46 24.65 -0.16
CA TYR A 328 -9.92 23.31 0.12
C TYR A 328 -9.15 22.63 -1.02
N THR A 329 -9.05 23.26 -2.19
CA THR A 329 -8.16 22.80 -3.26
C THR A 329 -6.79 23.48 -3.20
N ASP A 330 -6.78 24.79 -2.92
CA ASP A 330 -5.57 25.58 -2.65
C ASP A 330 -5.94 26.82 -1.81
N SER A 331 -4.99 27.74 -1.58
CA SER A 331 -5.19 29.00 -0.87
C SER A 331 -4.61 30.19 -1.63
N ILE A 332 -5.34 31.30 -1.70
CA ILE A 332 -4.88 32.53 -2.37
C ILE A 332 -5.01 33.77 -1.48
N SER A 333 -4.03 34.67 -1.60
CA SER A 333 -3.99 35.95 -0.90
C SER A 333 -4.82 37.01 -1.63
N VAL A 334 -5.61 37.78 -0.89
CA VAL A 334 -6.55 38.78 -1.42
C VAL A 334 -6.26 40.12 -0.76
N LYS A 335 -6.20 41.20 -1.55
CA LYS A 335 -5.83 42.55 -1.08
C LYS A 335 -6.86 43.60 -1.49
N ILE A 336 -7.43 44.28 -0.50
CA ILE A 336 -8.41 45.37 -0.69
C ILE A 336 -7.99 46.65 0.03
N PHE A 337 -8.50 47.79 -0.44
CA PHE A 337 -8.22 49.11 0.11
C PHE A 337 -9.53 49.76 0.56
N VAL A 338 -9.70 49.91 1.87
CA VAL A 338 -10.95 50.35 2.50
C VAL A 338 -10.77 51.77 3.08
N SER A 339 -11.83 52.58 3.05
CA SER A 339 -11.88 53.87 3.74
C SER A 339 -11.92 53.65 5.27
N PRO A 340 -11.50 54.62 6.11
CA PRO A 340 -11.69 54.52 7.56
C PRO A 340 -13.16 54.34 7.98
N GLU A 341 -14.08 54.94 7.23
CA GLU A 341 -15.53 54.91 7.47
C GLU A 341 -16.11 53.51 7.25
N ASP A 342 -15.73 52.84 6.16
CA ASP A 342 -16.25 51.52 5.80
C ASP A 342 -15.51 50.36 6.52
N LEU A 343 -14.32 50.62 7.08
CA LEU A 343 -13.41 49.61 7.63
C LEU A 343 -14.05 48.76 8.72
N GLY A 344 -14.78 49.37 9.65
CA GLY A 344 -15.41 48.66 10.77
C GLY A 344 -16.46 47.64 10.33
N GLU A 345 -17.22 47.98 9.28
CA GLU A 345 -18.23 47.08 8.71
C GLU A 345 -17.60 45.97 7.88
N VAL A 346 -16.63 46.31 7.02
CA VAL A 346 -15.94 45.32 6.17
C VAL A 346 -15.18 44.31 7.03
N LYS A 347 -14.47 44.76 8.07
CA LYS A 347 -13.72 43.88 8.99
C LYS A 347 -14.63 42.97 9.83
N LYS A 348 -15.87 43.37 10.08
CA LYS A 348 -16.85 42.51 10.74
C LYS A 348 -17.27 41.33 9.85
N GLU A 349 -17.31 41.50 8.53
CA GLU A 349 -17.75 40.46 7.58
C GLU A 349 -16.61 39.71 6.87
N ILE A 350 -15.39 40.27 6.86
CA ILE A 350 -14.15 39.57 6.45
C ILE A 350 -13.38 39.23 7.73
N ASP A 351 -13.72 38.09 8.33
CA ASP A 351 -13.12 37.56 9.55
C ASP A 351 -12.91 36.04 9.43
N VAL A 352 -12.00 35.48 10.23
CA VAL A 352 -11.55 34.09 10.15
C VAL A 352 -12.73 33.12 10.30
N GLY A 353 -12.83 32.17 9.37
CA GLY A 353 -13.91 31.18 9.31
C GLY A 353 -15.18 31.63 8.59
N LYS A 354 -15.28 32.88 8.11
CA LYS A 354 -16.37 33.32 7.21
C LYS A 354 -16.12 32.89 5.76
N TYR A 355 -17.20 32.75 4.99
CA TYR A 355 -17.17 32.32 3.58
C TYR A 355 -17.53 33.48 2.67
N LEU A 356 -16.70 33.68 1.66
CA LEU A 356 -16.78 34.79 0.72
C LEU A 356 -16.83 34.23 -0.71
N LEU A 357 -17.63 34.88 -1.56
CA LEU A 357 -17.50 34.84 -3.01
C LEU A 357 -16.91 36.20 -3.41
N LEU A 358 -15.85 36.22 -4.21
CA LEU A 358 -15.22 37.46 -4.63
C LEU A 358 -14.79 37.42 -6.09
N LYS A 359 -14.82 38.59 -6.73
CA LYS A 359 -14.37 38.80 -8.10
C LYS A 359 -13.19 39.76 -8.10
N GLY A 360 -12.11 39.42 -8.78
CA GLY A 360 -10.94 40.28 -8.87
C GLY A 360 -9.93 39.81 -9.90
N LEU A 361 -8.87 40.59 -10.09
CA LEU A 361 -7.78 40.25 -10.98
C LEU A 361 -6.76 39.36 -10.22
N ALA A 362 -6.67 38.08 -10.61
CA ALA A 362 -5.56 37.21 -10.23
C ALA A 362 -4.30 37.67 -10.98
N LYS A 363 -3.31 38.13 -10.22
CA LYS A 363 -2.04 38.65 -10.74
C LYS A 363 -0.91 38.45 -9.74
N TYR A 364 0.29 38.19 -10.23
CA TYR A 364 1.50 38.19 -9.41
C TYR A 364 1.74 39.55 -8.72
N ASP A 365 1.90 39.53 -7.40
CA ASP A 365 2.24 40.71 -6.60
C ASP A 365 3.77 40.84 -6.50
N ASP A 366 4.32 41.84 -7.18
CA ASP A 366 5.76 42.13 -7.14
C ASP A 366 6.30 42.47 -5.74
N TYR A 367 5.44 42.80 -4.78
CA TYR A 367 5.83 43.11 -3.40
C TYR A 367 5.84 41.89 -2.49
N SER A 368 4.79 41.05 -2.49
CA SER A 368 4.78 39.80 -1.69
C SER A 368 5.47 38.63 -2.39
N LYS A 369 5.78 38.74 -3.68
CA LYS A 369 6.37 37.67 -4.52
C LYS A 369 5.50 36.41 -4.63
N GLU A 370 4.19 36.61 -4.51
CA GLU A 370 3.16 35.57 -4.54
C GLU A 370 2.08 35.92 -5.56
N LEU A 371 1.36 34.91 -6.04
CA LEU A 371 0.16 35.12 -6.82
C LEU A 371 -1.00 35.50 -5.89
N GLY A 372 -1.74 36.56 -6.24
CA GLY A 372 -2.82 37.05 -5.40
C GLY A 372 -3.93 37.73 -6.19
N ILE A 373 -5.04 37.98 -5.52
CA ILE A 373 -6.18 38.71 -6.09
C ILE A 373 -6.03 40.18 -5.69
N LEU A 374 -5.51 40.95 -6.64
CA LEU A 374 -5.14 42.36 -6.51
C LEU A 374 -6.10 43.19 -7.38
N SER A 375 -6.83 44.14 -6.81
CA SER A 375 -7.99 44.80 -7.48
C SER A 375 -9.24 43.92 -7.49
N VAL A 376 -9.79 43.69 -6.30
CA VAL A 376 -11.10 43.08 -6.10
C VAL A 376 -12.20 44.05 -6.59
N GLU A 377 -13.05 43.57 -7.50
CA GLU A 377 -14.21 44.30 -8.04
C GLU A 377 -15.44 44.22 -7.12
N GLY A 378 -15.58 43.10 -6.40
CA GLY A 378 -16.64 42.89 -5.43
C GLY A 378 -16.39 41.70 -4.51
N ILE A 379 -16.98 41.74 -3.31
CA ILE A 379 -17.01 40.65 -2.33
C ILE A 379 -18.45 40.49 -1.83
N LYS A 380 -18.95 39.26 -1.87
CA LYS A 380 -20.25 38.84 -1.33
C LYS A 380 -20.04 37.79 -0.22
N LYS A 381 -20.76 37.92 0.89
CA LYS A 381 -20.90 36.89 1.91
C LYS A 381 -21.70 35.73 1.33
N ILE A 382 -21.23 34.51 1.52
CA ILE A 382 -21.99 33.30 1.12
C ILE A 382 -22.21 32.39 2.33
N PRO A 383 -23.21 31.49 2.28
CA PRO A 383 -23.28 30.35 3.18
C PRO A 383 -21.99 29.51 3.11
N SER A 384 -21.73 28.70 4.14
CA SER A 384 -20.68 27.69 4.02
C SER A 384 -20.99 26.74 2.87
N PHE A 385 -20.00 26.54 2.00
CA PHE A 385 -20.01 25.51 0.97
C PHE A 385 -19.34 24.20 1.45
N GLU A 386 -18.95 24.11 2.73
CA GLU A 386 -18.54 22.85 3.35
C GLU A 386 -19.71 21.86 3.36
N VAL A 387 -19.56 20.77 2.62
CA VAL A 387 -20.46 19.61 2.74
C VAL A 387 -20.05 18.84 3.99
N LYS A 388 -20.61 19.21 5.14
CA LYS A 388 -20.37 18.47 6.38
C LYS A 388 -20.92 17.06 6.26
N ARG A 389 -20.02 16.07 6.28
CA ARG A 389 -20.36 14.64 6.33
C ARG A 389 -21.31 14.36 7.50
N LYS A 390 -22.36 13.58 7.21
CA LYS A 390 -23.39 13.15 8.16
C LYS A 390 -23.61 11.67 7.98
N ASP A 391 -23.66 10.95 9.09
CA ASP A 391 -24.14 9.58 9.09
C ASP A 391 -25.68 9.59 9.06
N THR A 392 -26.30 9.14 7.97
CA THR A 392 -27.76 9.05 7.82
C THR A 392 -28.32 7.63 8.02
N TYR A 393 -27.47 6.62 8.16
CA TYR A 393 -27.90 5.21 8.24
C TYR A 393 -28.74 4.93 9.50
N PRO A 394 -29.81 4.10 9.45
CA PRO A 394 -30.65 3.87 10.63
C PRO A 394 -29.92 3.16 11.80
N LYS A 395 -29.10 2.14 11.50
CA LYS A 395 -28.41 1.28 12.48
C LYS A 395 -26.95 1.72 12.64
N LYS A 396 -26.68 2.66 13.55
CA LYS A 396 -25.35 3.29 13.69
C LYS A 396 -24.26 2.32 14.15
N ARG A 397 -23.09 2.38 13.50
CA ARG A 397 -21.87 1.67 13.93
C ARG A 397 -21.27 2.26 15.22
N VAL A 398 -20.24 1.58 15.73
CA VAL A 398 -19.32 2.07 16.75
C VAL A 398 -17.91 1.96 16.19
N GLU A 399 -17.10 3.02 16.31
CA GLU A 399 -15.67 2.91 16.03
C GLU A 399 -14.92 2.34 17.23
N LEU A 400 -14.04 1.38 16.99
CA LEU A 400 -13.27 0.65 18.00
C LEU A 400 -11.75 0.86 17.87
N HIS A 401 -11.27 1.37 16.73
CA HIS A 401 -9.85 1.62 16.47
C HIS A 401 -9.65 3.06 15.95
N LEU A 402 -9.09 3.93 16.79
CA LEU A 402 -9.06 5.36 16.55
C LEU A 402 -7.92 6.07 17.28
N HIS A 403 -7.13 6.80 16.52
CA HIS A 403 -6.02 7.62 16.95
C HIS A 403 -6.38 9.10 16.99
N THR A 404 -5.77 9.82 17.92
CA THR A 404 -5.95 11.25 18.13
C THR A 404 -4.61 11.97 18.00
N SER A 405 -4.62 13.30 18.15
CA SER A 405 -3.41 14.13 18.20
C SER A 405 -2.39 13.76 19.30
N TYR A 406 -2.70 12.77 20.15
CA TYR A 406 -1.79 12.20 21.15
C TYR A 406 -0.94 11.04 20.62
N SER A 407 -1.38 10.34 19.56
CA SER A 407 -0.56 9.41 18.78
C SER A 407 0.55 10.18 18.03
N GLU A 408 1.71 10.31 18.68
CA GLU A 408 2.74 11.31 18.37
C GLU A 408 3.26 11.24 16.93
N PHE A 409 3.16 12.37 16.22
CA PHE A 409 3.52 12.50 14.80
C PHE A 409 2.81 11.51 13.85
N ASP A 410 1.66 10.93 14.21
CA ASP A 410 0.93 10.00 13.32
C ASP A 410 -0.49 10.46 13.01
N ALA A 411 -1.28 10.77 14.03
CA ALA A 411 -2.68 11.18 13.87
C ALA A 411 -2.91 12.65 14.21
N LEU A 412 -4.01 13.19 13.67
CA LEU A 412 -4.37 14.61 13.73
C LEU A 412 -5.60 14.96 14.60
N PRO A 413 -6.65 14.11 14.73
CA PRO A 413 -7.90 14.52 15.33
C PRO A 413 -7.77 14.95 16.78
N ASN A 414 -8.38 16.08 17.13
CA ASN A 414 -8.54 16.42 18.54
C ASN A 414 -9.54 15.44 19.18
N PRO A 415 -9.26 14.82 20.35
CA PRO A 415 -10.20 13.91 21.01
C PRO A 415 -11.60 14.51 21.24
N LYS A 416 -11.67 15.83 21.44
CA LYS A 416 -12.91 16.59 21.60
C LYS A 416 -13.79 16.54 20.36
N ASP A 417 -13.19 16.64 19.17
CA ASP A 417 -13.92 16.75 17.92
C ASP A 417 -14.36 15.38 17.41
N ILE A 418 -13.60 14.32 17.71
CA ILE A 418 -14.01 12.92 17.58
C ILE A 418 -15.27 12.63 18.42
N VAL A 419 -15.21 12.88 19.73
CA VAL A 419 -16.33 12.62 20.67
C VAL A 419 -17.60 13.35 20.23
N LYS A 420 -17.46 14.62 19.82
CA LYS A 420 -18.57 15.42 19.28
C LYS A 420 -19.10 14.87 17.96
N THR A 421 -18.24 14.46 17.04
CA THR A 421 -18.65 13.99 15.72
C THR A 421 -19.38 12.65 15.82
N ALA A 422 -18.83 11.69 16.56
CA ALA A 422 -19.50 10.41 16.85
C ALA A 422 -20.89 10.63 17.46
N PHE A 423 -21.00 11.51 18.47
CA PHE A 423 -22.28 11.87 19.05
C PHE A 423 -23.22 12.53 18.02
N ASN A 424 -22.75 13.50 17.23
CA ASN A 424 -23.58 14.20 16.24
C ASN A 424 -24.05 13.28 15.09
N TRP A 425 -23.28 12.24 14.77
CA TRP A 425 -23.63 11.18 13.82
C TRP A 425 -24.56 10.11 14.38
N GLY A 426 -24.95 10.20 15.66
CA GLY A 426 -25.88 9.26 16.28
C GLY A 426 -25.25 7.99 16.81
N MET A 427 -23.94 7.78 16.65
CA MET A 427 -23.23 6.59 17.13
C MET A 427 -23.47 6.41 18.65
N PRO A 428 -23.70 5.18 19.15
CA PRO A 428 -23.94 4.96 20.57
C PRO A 428 -22.65 4.98 21.39
N ALA A 429 -21.49 4.77 20.74
CA ALA A 429 -20.18 4.81 21.38
C ALA A 429 -19.07 5.17 20.39
N VAL A 430 -17.90 5.52 20.91
CA VAL A 430 -16.64 5.71 20.16
C VAL A 430 -15.45 5.32 21.04
N ALA A 431 -14.49 4.60 20.48
CA ALA A 431 -13.22 4.30 21.16
C ALA A 431 -12.15 5.37 20.93
N ILE A 432 -11.15 5.37 21.81
CA ILE A 432 -9.89 6.10 21.67
C ILE A 432 -8.79 5.13 22.05
N THR A 433 -7.86 4.88 21.12
CA THR A 433 -6.85 3.81 21.18
C THR A 433 -5.49 4.32 20.71
N ASP A 434 -5.00 5.41 21.30
CA ASP A 434 -3.71 6.01 20.94
C ASP A 434 -2.52 5.04 21.10
N HIS A 435 -1.43 5.27 20.35
CA HIS A 435 -0.30 4.35 20.24
C HIS A 435 0.56 4.26 21.52
N GLY A 436 0.31 3.24 22.34
CA GLY A 436 1.11 2.94 23.54
C GLY A 436 0.94 3.93 24.69
N ASP A 437 -0.10 4.78 24.62
CA ASP A 437 -0.42 5.78 25.63
C ASP A 437 -1.94 5.96 25.83
N VAL A 438 -2.32 6.81 26.78
CA VAL A 438 -3.71 7.09 27.18
C VAL A 438 -3.96 8.59 27.45
N GLN A 439 -3.11 9.47 26.89
CA GLN A 439 -3.06 10.90 27.20
C GLN A 439 -4.32 11.66 26.76
N ALA A 440 -5.06 11.15 25.77
CA ALA A 440 -6.34 11.70 25.32
C ALA A 440 -7.48 11.56 26.35
N PHE A 441 -7.40 10.63 27.32
CA PHE A 441 -8.52 10.27 28.20
C PHE A 441 -9.12 11.47 28.98
N PRO A 442 -8.33 12.39 29.58
CA PRO A 442 -8.89 13.53 30.31
C PRO A 442 -9.64 14.51 29.39
N VAL A 443 -9.18 14.68 28.14
CA VAL A 443 -9.80 15.57 27.15
C VAL A 443 -11.15 15.00 26.70
N ALA A 444 -11.19 13.69 26.40
CA ALA A 444 -12.42 13.00 26.03
C ALA A 444 -13.46 13.02 27.15
N ASN A 445 -13.05 12.70 28.38
CA ASN A 445 -13.93 12.75 29.56
C ASN A 445 -14.49 14.16 29.82
N ARG A 446 -13.64 15.19 29.74
CA ARG A 446 -14.06 16.59 29.91
C ARG A 446 -15.05 17.03 28.84
N THR A 447 -14.88 16.57 27.60
CA THR A 447 -15.75 16.90 26.47
C THR A 447 -17.19 16.47 26.73
N LEU A 448 -17.42 15.27 27.29
CA LEU A 448 -18.77 14.82 27.70
C LEU A 448 -19.40 15.74 28.76
N GLY A 449 -18.60 16.30 29.66
CA GLY A 449 -19.06 17.26 30.67
C GLY A 449 -19.44 18.61 30.06
N ASP A 450 -18.64 19.12 29.13
CA ASP A 450 -18.90 20.40 28.47
C ASP A 450 -20.05 20.33 27.46
N MET A 451 -20.25 19.19 26.78
CA MET A 451 -21.36 18.99 25.84
C MET A 451 -22.74 19.07 26.51
N LYS A 452 -22.87 18.83 27.82
CA LYS A 452 -24.15 19.00 28.55
C LYS A 452 -24.68 20.44 28.53
N LYS A 453 -23.84 21.43 28.20
CA LYS A 453 -24.21 22.85 28.16
C LYS A 453 -24.70 23.21 26.75
N GLY A 454 -26.01 23.23 26.56
CA GLY A 454 -26.65 23.70 25.32
C GLY A 454 -27.26 22.63 24.41
N LEU A 455 -27.37 21.39 24.89
CA LEU A 455 -28.20 20.35 24.26
C LEU A 455 -29.66 20.47 24.70
N ASN A 456 -30.58 19.99 23.85
CA ASN A 456 -31.99 19.84 24.21
C ASN A 456 -32.21 18.61 25.12
N GLU A 457 -33.45 18.35 25.56
CA GLU A 457 -33.78 17.24 26.48
C GLU A 457 -33.50 15.86 25.86
N GLU A 458 -33.87 15.64 24.60
CA GLU A 458 -33.64 14.39 23.87
C GLU A 458 -32.14 14.11 23.68
N GLU A 459 -31.39 15.12 23.24
CA GLU A 459 -29.95 15.06 23.11
C GLU A 459 -29.26 14.83 24.46
N THR A 460 -29.79 15.39 25.55
CA THR A 460 -29.27 15.19 26.91
C THR A 460 -29.47 13.75 27.38
N GLU A 461 -30.64 13.14 27.13
CA GLU A 461 -30.87 11.71 27.40
C GLU A 461 -30.01 10.81 26.51
N ARG A 462 -29.78 11.20 25.26
CA ARG A 462 -28.87 10.48 24.35
C ARG A 462 -27.43 10.56 24.84
N LEU A 463 -26.97 11.72 25.32
CA LEU A 463 -25.62 11.91 25.87
C LEU A 463 -25.39 11.11 27.17
N LYS A 464 -26.43 10.88 27.98
CA LYS A 464 -26.35 9.97 29.15
C LYS A 464 -26.08 8.51 28.77
N LYS A 465 -26.50 8.09 27.57
CA LYS A 465 -26.33 6.72 27.05
C LYS A 465 -25.06 6.57 26.19
N PHE A 466 -24.56 7.67 25.62
CA PHE A 466 -23.36 7.69 24.79
C PHE A 466 -22.10 7.28 25.59
N LYS A 467 -21.34 6.30 25.07
CA LYS A 467 -20.13 5.79 25.74
C LYS A 467 -18.85 6.17 24.98
N VAL A 468 -17.94 6.88 25.65
CA VAL A 468 -16.52 6.86 25.25
C VAL A 468 -15.89 5.57 25.78
N ILE A 469 -15.31 4.78 24.89
CA ILE A 469 -14.58 3.56 25.21
C ILE A 469 -13.10 3.94 25.32
N TYR A 470 -12.58 3.87 26.53
CA TYR A 470 -11.18 4.13 26.81
C TYR A 470 -10.34 2.91 26.40
N GLY A 471 -9.25 3.12 25.68
CA GLY A 471 -8.36 2.05 25.23
C GLY A 471 -6.97 2.55 24.84
N MET A 472 -6.19 1.66 24.22
CA MET A 472 -4.82 1.90 23.75
C MET A 472 -4.52 0.92 22.63
N GLU A 473 -3.82 1.34 21.59
CA GLU A 473 -3.17 0.39 20.68
C GLU A 473 -1.77 0.08 21.23
N ALA A 474 -1.56 -1.16 21.68
CA ALA A 474 -0.36 -1.62 22.36
C ALA A 474 0.67 -2.20 21.38
N TYR A 475 1.96 -1.96 21.66
CA TYR A 475 3.07 -2.66 21.00
C TYR A 475 3.34 -4.00 21.68
N LEU A 476 2.51 -5.01 21.37
CA LEU A 476 2.55 -6.35 21.93
C LEU A 476 3.82 -7.11 21.50
N VAL A 477 4.42 -7.88 22.42
CA VAL A 477 5.48 -8.86 22.10
C VAL A 477 5.13 -10.22 22.71
N ASP A 478 5.27 -11.30 21.93
CA ASP A 478 4.97 -12.65 22.38
C ASP A 478 6.15 -13.27 23.14
N ASP A 479 6.07 -13.24 24.47
CA ASP A 479 7.00 -13.88 25.40
C ASP A 479 6.45 -15.20 25.98
N LEU A 480 5.41 -15.77 25.36
CA LEU A 480 4.82 -17.06 25.72
C LEU A 480 5.39 -18.22 24.87
N VAL A 481 6.18 -17.92 23.84
CA VAL A 481 6.90 -18.93 23.07
C VAL A 481 7.98 -19.56 23.96
N VAL A 482 7.96 -20.90 24.06
CA VAL A 482 8.83 -21.67 24.96
C VAL A 482 9.96 -22.35 24.20
N SER A 483 11.10 -22.56 24.87
CA SER A 483 12.26 -23.22 24.27
C SER A 483 12.05 -24.69 23.92
N TYR A 484 11.15 -25.39 24.61
CA TYR A 484 10.77 -26.76 24.26
C TYR A 484 9.24 -26.93 24.25
N LYS A 485 8.66 -27.21 23.08
CA LYS A 485 7.24 -27.57 22.97
C LYS A 485 7.02 -29.01 23.42
N ALA A 486 5.87 -29.27 24.05
CA ALA A 486 5.48 -30.54 24.68
C ALA A 486 6.57 -31.22 25.55
N ALA A 487 7.39 -30.44 26.26
CA ALA A 487 8.42 -30.95 27.16
C ALA A 487 7.80 -31.70 28.37
N LYS A 488 8.34 -32.88 28.66
CA LYS A 488 7.95 -33.74 29.79
C LYS A 488 9.16 -33.86 30.74
N GLU A 489 9.40 -35.03 31.32
CA GLU A 489 10.51 -35.26 32.25
C GLU A 489 11.77 -35.84 31.55
N GLN A 490 11.97 -35.57 30.26
CA GLN A 490 13.22 -35.91 29.59
C GLN A 490 14.39 -35.12 30.19
N GLU A 491 15.52 -35.78 30.40
CA GLU A 491 16.77 -35.15 30.81
C GLU A 491 17.28 -34.18 29.73
N ILE A 492 17.99 -33.14 30.15
CA ILE A 492 18.41 -32.03 29.28
C ILE A 492 19.42 -32.42 28.19
N ASP A 493 20.04 -33.59 28.32
CA ASP A 493 20.94 -34.23 27.37
C ASP A 493 20.37 -35.52 26.75
N CYS A 494 19.04 -35.68 26.77
CA CYS A 494 18.39 -36.73 25.99
C CYS A 494 18.77 -36.67 24.50
N PRO A 495 18.79 -37.81 23.79
CA PRO A 495 19.11 -37.84 22.36
C PRO A 495 18.24 -36.87 21.55
N ALA A 496 18.88 -36.12 20.67
CA ALA A 496 18.22 -35.12 19.83
C ALA A 496 18.66 -35.28 18.37
N VAL A 497 17.73 -35.08 17.44
CA VAL A 497 18.06 -34.79 16.05
C VAL A 497 17.87 -33.29 15.84
N VAL A 498 18.98 -32.62 15.55
CA VAL A 498 18.99 -31.21 15.15
C VAL A 498 18.88 -31.18 13.64
N PHE A 499 17.93 -30.43 13.09
CA PHE A 499 17.66 -30.41 11.65
C PHE A 499 17.20 -29.04 11.17
N ASP A 500 17.31 -28.87 9.87
CA ASP A 500 16.96 -27.69 9.08
C ASP A 500 16.42 -28.17 7.72
N ILE A 501 15.53 -27.40 7.10
CA ILE A 501 14.93 -27.74 5.81
C ILE A 501 14.90 -26.57 4.84
N GLU A 502 15.10 -26.89 3.56
CA GLU A 502 14.84 -25.93 2.47
C GLU A 502 13.51 -26.26 1.78
N THR A 503 12.78 -25.25 1.32
CA THR A 503 11.39 -25.39 0.86
C THR A 503 11.05 -24.52 -0.35
N THR A 504 10.01 -24.87 -1.12
CA THR A 504 9.50 -24.06 -2.26
C THR A 504 8.75 -22.79 -1.83
N GLY A 505 8.77 -22.44 -0.54
CA GLY A 505 8.10 -21.26 0.05
C GLY A 505 7.66 -21.50 1.49
N PHE A 506 7.14 -20.46 2.15
CA PHE A 506 7.01 -20.42 3.61
C PHE A 506 5.80 -21.16 4.23
N SER A 507 4.90 -21.73 3.43
CA SER A 507 3.66 -22.33 3.94
C SER A 507 3.64 -23.84 3.77
N ASN A 508 3.61 -24.59 4.87
CA ASN A 508 3.58 -26.06 4.86
C ASN A 508 2.31 -26.66 4.22
N GLU A 509 1.25 -25.87 4.05
CA GLU A 509 0.05 -26.25 3.30
C GLU A 509 0.23 -26.16 1.79
N LYS A 510 0.92 -25.11 1.30
CA LYS A 510 1.05 -24.79 -0.13
C LYS A 510 2.36 -25.27 -0.76
N ASN A 511 3.45 -25.30 0.00
CA ASN A 511 4.80 -25.49 -0.49
C ASN A 511 5.35 -26.90 -0.15
N LYS A 512 6.48 -27.24 -0.76
CA LYS A 512 7.13 -28.55 -0.67
C LYS A 512 8.52 -28.42 -0.05
N ILE A 513 9.04 -29.49 0.54
CA ILE A 513 10.43 -29.57 1.00
C ILE A 513 11.32 -29.95 -0.19
N ILE A 514 12.50 -29.33 -0.31
CA ILE A 514 13.49 -29.56 -1.38
C ILE A 514 14.87 -30.02 -0.85
N GLU A 515 15.19 -29.76 0.41
CA GLU A 515 16.32 -30.39 1.11
C GLU A 515 15.95 -30.65 2.58
N ILE A 516 16.45 -31.75 3.15
CA ILE A 516 16.53 -31.93 4.62
C ILE A 516 18.00 -32.15 4.98
N GLY A 517 18.49 -31.37 5.94
CA GLY A 517 19.77 -31.59 6.60
C GLY A 517 19.56 -31.83 8.09
N ALA A 518 20.23 -32.84 8.63
CA ALA A 518 20.07 -33.24 10.02
C ALA A 518 21.32 -33.87 10.62
N VAL A 519 21.51 -33.69 11.92
CA VAL A 519 22.60 -34.28 12.69
C VAL A 519 22.08 -34.83 14.01
N LYS A 520 22.59 -36.00 14.42
CA LYS A 520 22.18 -36.67 15.65
C LYS A 520 23.12 -36.32 16.80
N VAL A 521 22.58 -35.73 17.86
CA VAL A 521 23.30 -35.32 19.07
C VAL A 521 23.00 -36.31 20.20
N ILE A 522 24.04 -36.99 20.69
CA ILE A 522 23.99 -37.93 21.83
C ILE A 522 25.12 -37.53 22.79
N ASP A 523 24.83 -37.50 24.09
CA ASP A 523 25.78 -37.08 25.14
C ASP A 523 26.47 -35.71 24.86
N GLY A 524 25.76 -34.80 24.18
CA GLY A 524 26.27 -33.50 23.76
C GLY A 524 27.33 -33.55 22.65
N LYS A 525 27.33 -34.59 21.81
CA LYS A 525 28.22 -34.74 20.65
C LYS A 525 27.42 -35.11 19.40
N ILE A 526 27.82 -34.57 18.25
CA ILE A 526 27.34 -35.04 16.95
C ILE A 526 27.88 -36.47 16.73
N THR A 527 26.99 -37.40 16.40
CA THR A 527 27.27 -38.84 16.25
C THR A 527 27.02 -39.33 14.83
N ASP A 528 25.89 -38.94 14.23
CA ASP A 528 25.53 -39.23 12.84
C ASP A 528 25.10 -37.96 12.10
N LYS A 529 25.13 -38.01 10.77
CA LYS A 529 24.57 -36.99 9.87
C LYS A 529 23.61 -37.63 8.86
N TYR A 530 22.59 -36.89 8.46
CA TYR A 530 21.64 -37.22 7.39
C TYR A 530 21.48 -35.97 6.51
N SER A 531 21.55 -36.13 5.20
CA SER A 531 21.36 -35.03 4.24
C SER A 531 20.82 -35.62 2.95
N THR A 532 19.74 -35.04 2.43
CA THR A 532 19.19 -35.45 1.14
C THR A 532 18.42 -34.31 0.48
N PHE A 533 18.54 -34.22 -0.84
CA PHE A 533 17.62 -33.44 -1.65
C PHE A 533 16.29 -34.20 -1.79
N ILE A 534 15.22 -33.46 -2.04
CA ILE A 534 13.89 -33.99 -2.29
C ILE A 534 13.39 -33.43 -3.61
N ASN A 535 12.86 -34.28 -4.49
CA ASN A 535 12.15 -33.80 -5.66
C ASN A 535 10.75 -33.29 -5.22
N PRO A 536 10.44 -31.99 -5.35
CA PRO A 536 9.15 -31.44 -4.94
C PRO A 536 7.98 -31.83 -5.86
N GLY A 537 8.25 -32.33 -7.06
CA GLY A 537 7.25 -32.64 -8.10
C GLY A 537 6.64 -31.41 -8.78
N GLU A 538 7.16 -30.22 -8.49
CA GLU A 538 6.77 -28.94 -9.11
C GLU A 538 8.01 -28.03 -9.26
N PRO A 539 8.04 -27.09 -10.21
CA PRO A 539 9.18 -26.18 -10.36
C PRO A 539 9.41 -25.32 -9.11
N ILE A 540 10.69 -25.10 -8.76
CA ILE A 540 11.08 -24.22 -7.65
C ILE A 540 11.03 -22.76 -8.12
N PRO A 541 10.25 -21.87 -7.47
CA PRO A 541 10.18 -20.45 -7.88
C PRO A 541 11.56 -19.79 -7.86
N PHE A 542 11.89 -18.96 -8.86
CA PHE A 542 13.24 -18.39 -9.02
C PHE A 542 13.76 -17.67 -7.77
N ARG A 543 12.90 -16.89 -7.09
CA ARG A 543 13.24 -16.21 -5.83
C ARG A 543 13.63 -17.17 -4.70
N ILE A 544 13.09 -18.40 -4.69
CA ILE A 544 13.49 -19.44 -3.76
C ILE A 544 14.86 -19.99 -4.17
N GLN A 545 15.11 -20.22 -5.46
CA GLN A 545 16.44 -20.61 -5.95
C GLN A 545 17.52 -19.55 -5.60
N GLU A 546 17.17 -18.26 -5.58
CA GLU A 546 18.06 -17.18 -5.08
C GLU A 546 18.33 -17.27 -3.57
N LEU A 547 17.37 -17.73 -2.77
CA LEU A 547 17.48 -17.80 -1.31
C LEU A 547 18.23 -19.05 -0.82
N THR A 548 17.96 -20.20 -1.46
CA THR A 548 18.45 -21.53 -1.05
C THR A 548 19.62 -22.02 -1.89
N HIS A 549 19.85 -21.42 -3.06
CA HIS A 549 20.79 -21.87 -4.08
C HIS A 549 20.51 -23.29 -4.62
N ILE A 550 19.31 -23.82 -4.40
CA ILE A 550 18.84 -25.09 -4.95
C ILE A 550 18.03 -24.82 -6.23
N SER A 551 18.42 -25.45 -7.33
CA SER A 551 17.73 -25.36 -8.62
C SER A 551 16.98 -26.65 -8.97
N ASP A 552 16.01 -26.57 -9.90
CA ASP A 552 15.26 -27.73 -10.39
C ASP A 552 16.20 -28.89 -10.83
N ALA A 553 17.33 -28.54 -11.46
CA ALA A 553 18.32 -29.50 -11.95
C ALA A 553 19.05 -30.26 -10.83
N MET A 554 19.12 -29.71 -9.61
CA MET A 554 19.72 -30.39 -8.45
C MET A 554 18.78 -31.39 -7.79
N VAL A 555 17.47 -31.20 -7.93
CA VAL A 555 16.43 -32.02 -7.30
C VAL A 555 15.73 -32.98 -8.27
N ALA A 556 15.96 -32.89 -9.57
CA ALA A 556 15.28 -33.70 -10.59
C ALA A 556 15.40 -35.22 -10.35
N ASP A 557 16.63 -35.70 -10.08
CA ASP A 557 16.92 -37.12 -9.80
C ASP A 557 16.81 -37.48 -8.29
N ALA A 558 16.37 -36.54 -7.45
CA ALA A 558 16.26 -36.76 -6.00
C ALA A 558 15.02 -37.61 -5.65
N PRO A 559 15.05 -38.35 -4.53
CA PRO A 559 13.88 -39.10 -4.06
C PRO A 559 12.71 -38.16 -3.72
N ASP A 560 11.48 -38.67 -3.84
CA ASP A 560 10.28 -37.92 -3.46
C ASP A 560 10.06 -37.86 -1.94
N ILE A 561 9.15 -36.97 -1.53
CA ILE A 561 8.78 -36.77 -0.12
C ILE A 561 8.21 -38.03 0.55
N THR A 562 7.58 -38.93 -0.22
CA THR A 562 6.98 -40.18 0.30
C THR A 562 8.05 -41.21 0.65
N THR A 563 9.21 -41.12 0.01
CA THR A 563 10.42 -41.92 0.30
C THR A 563 11.23 -41.30 1.43
N VAL A 564 11.41 -39.97 1.43
CA VAL A 564 12.32 -39.28 2.35
C VAL A 564 11.74 -39.13 3.77
N ILE A 565 10.45 -38.84 3.94
CA ILE A 565 9.86 -38.69 5.28
C ILE A 565 10.00 -39.98 6.13
N PRO A 566 9.69 -41.20 5.64
CA PRO A 566 9.97 -42.43 6.37
C PRO A 566 11.44 -42.57 6.80
N GLN A 567 12.38 -42.31 5.90
CA GLN A 567 13.82 -42.41 6.20
C GLN A 567 14.29 -41.40 7.26
N PHE A 568 13.77 -40.16 7.19
CA PHE A 568 14.03 -39.14 8.20
C PHE A 568 13.44 -39.52 9.56
N LEU A 569 12.22 -40.10 9.59
CA LEU A 569 11.58 -40.57 10.82
C LEU A 569 12.27 -41.83 11.40
N ASP A 570 12.87 -42.68 10.57
CA ASP A 570 13.76 -43.76 11.02
C ASP A 570 15.04 -43.17 11.65
N PHE A 571 15.63 -42.13 11.04
CA PHE A 571 16.79 -41.42 11.60
C PHE A 571 16.46 -40.73 12.94
N CYS A 572 15.25 -40.22 13.11
CA CYS A 572 14.78 -39.53 14.32
C CYS A 572 14.31 -40.47 15.45
N GLU A 573 14.33 -41.80 15.26
CA GLU A 573 13.80 -42.73 16.26
C GLU A 573 14.47 -42.53 17.65
N GLY A 574 13.65 -42.47 18.70
CA GLY A 574 14.10 -42.28 20.08
C GLY A 574 14.62 -40.88 20.43
N CYS A 575 14.60 -39.92 19.49
CA CYS A 575 15.15 -38.58 19.69
C CYS A 575 14.05 -37.51 19.85
N ILE A 576 14.37 -36.40 20.54
CA ILE A 576 13.62 -35.15 20.35
C ILE A 576 14.04 -34.48 19.04
N LEU A 577 13.18 -33.64 18.47
CA LEU A 577 13.56 -32.79 17.35
C LEU A 577 14.09 -31.44 17.85
N VAL A 578 15.06 -30.84 17.17
CA VAL A 578 15.59 -29.50 17.49
C VAL A 578 15.84 -28.73 16.20
N GLY A 579 15.55 -27.44 16.20
CA GLY A 579 15.85 -26.54 15.08
C GLY A 579 16.16 -25.12 15.55
N HIS A 580 16.25 -24.20 14.59
CA HIS A 580 16.39 -22.77 14.84
C HIS A 580 15.17 -22.06 14.26
N ASN A 581 14.29 -21.48 15.10
CA ASN A 581 12.91 -21.17 14.70
C ASN A 581 12.09 -22.44 14.34
N ALA A 582 12.32 -23.51 15.11
CA ALA A 582 11.93 -24.90 14.83
C ALA A 582 10.44 -25.15 14.52
N ASN A 583 9.55 -24.20 14.84
CA ASN A 583 8.13 -24.27 14.46
C ASN A 583 7.93 -24.35 12.93
N PHE A 584 8.85 -23.78 12.16
CA PHE A 584 8.82 -23.83 10.70
C PHE A 584 9.08 -25.27 10.21
N ASP A 585 10.26 -25.79 10.52
CA ASP A 585 10.77 -27.08 10.04
C ASP A 585 9.90 -28.24 10.54
N VAL A 586 9.59 -28.25 11.84
CA VAL A 586 8.72 -29.24 12.45
C VAL A 586 7.29 -29.13 11.91
N GLY A 587 6.84 -27.95 11.50
CA GLY A 587 5.55 -27.73 10.84
C GLY A 587 5.46 -28.44 9.48
N PHE A 588 6.52 -28.41 8.68
CA PHE A 588 6.61 -29.15 7.42
C PHE A 588 6.71 -30.66 7.63
N ILE A 589 7.55 -31.12 8.58
CA ILE A 589 7.68 -32.55 8.89
C ILE A 589 6.36 -33.13 9.40
N ARG A 590 5.69 -32.48 10.37
CA ARG A 590 4.39 -32.91 10.91
C ARG A 590 3.33 -33.01 9.82
N LYS A 591 3.27 -32.01 8.93
CA LYS A 591 2.29 -31.98 7.82
C LYS A 591 2.51 -33.14 6.86
N ASN A 592 3.73 -33.33 6.35
CA ASN A 592 4.01 -34.42 5.40
C ASN A 592 3.92 -35.81 6.06
N ALA A 593 4.30 -35.95 7.34
CA ALA A 593 4.07 -37.19 8.09
C ALA A 593 2.57 -37.48 8.29
N ASN A 594 1.75 -36.45 8.55
CA ASN A 594 0.29 -36.60 8.66
C ASN A 594 -0.34 -37.03 7.34
N ASP A 595 0.06 -36.42 6.21
CA ASP A 595 -0.40 -36.79 4.87
C ASP A 595 -0.10 -38.27 4.52
N LEU A 596 1.00 -38.81 5.06
CA LEU A 596 1.41 -40.23 4.93
C LEU A 596 0.80 -41.15 6.01
N GLY A 597 0.03 -40.63 6.97
CA GLY A 597 -0.54 -41.41 8.07
C GLY A 597 0.46 -41.84 9.15
N MET A 598 1.56 -41.09 9.31
CA MET A 598 2.72 -41.37 10.17
C MET A 598 2.95 -40.30 11.25
N LEU A 599 1.94 -39.48 11.57
CA LEU A 599 2.08 -38.37 12.54
C LEU A 599 2.47 -38.85 13.96
N ASP A 600 2.06 -40.07 14.32
CA ASP A 600 2.40 -40.75 15.58
C ASP A 600 3.89 -41.09 15.72
N ARG A 601 4.62 -41.17 14.59
CA ARG A 601 6.07 -41.36 14.56
C ARG A 601 6.86 -40.06 14.75
N VAL A 602 6.22 -38.89 14.63
CA VAL A 602 6.88 -37.60 14.83
C VAL A 602 6.97 -37.31 16.32
N SER A 603 8.16 -36.94 16.82
CA SER A 603 8.33 -36.58 18.22
C SER A 603 7.44 -35.39 18.59
N GLU A 604 6.57 -35.55 19.59
CA GLU A 604 5.78 -34.44 20.14
C GLU A 604 6.68 -33.36 20.75
N THR A 605 7.79 -33.76 21.37
CA THR A 605 8.72 -32.88 22.06
C THR A 605 9.77 -32.35 21.09
N TYR A 606 9.86 -31.03 20.94
CA TYR A 606 10.89 -30.39 20.13
C TYR A 606 11.40 -29.08 20.72
N GLY A 607 12.68 -28.78 20.45
CA GLY A 607 13.41 -27.63 20.98
C GLY A 607 13.72 -26.56 19.93
N ASP A 608 13.75 -25.29 20.36
CA ASP A 608 14.10 -24.15 19.52
C ASP A 608 15.32 -23.39 20.07
N THR A 609 16.43 -23.45 19.34
CA THR A 609 17.68 -22.79 19.73
C THR A 609 17.59 -21.26 19.73
N MET A 610 16.68 -20.66 18.93
CA MET A 610 16.44 -19.21 18.95
C MET A 610 15.87 -18.78 20.31
N GLU A 611 14.90 -19.53 20.84
CA GLU A 611 14.28 -19.23 22.14
C GLU A 611 15.24 -19.54 23.31
N MET A 612 16.08 -20.59 23.19
CA MET A 612 17.17 -20.83 24.16
C MET A 612 18.18 -19.67 24.18
N ALA A 613 18.54 -19.14 23.01
CA ALA A 613 19.42 -17.99 22.89
C ALA A 613 18.80 -16.71 23.50
N ARG A 614 17.49 -16.50 23.40
CA ARG A 614 16.79 -15.37 24.06
C ARG A 614 16.87 -15.37 25.58
N ILE A 615 16.94 -16.55 26.20
CA ILE A 615 17.13 -16.72 27.65
C ILE A 615 18.61 -16.47 28.04
N LEU A 616 19.53 -17.09 27.28
CA LEU A 616 20.95 -17.16 27.63
C LEU A 616 21.74 -15.90 27.21
N LEU A 617 21.39 -15.30 26.07
CA LEU A 617 22.15 -14.24 25.38
C LEU A 617 21.28 -12.97 25.17
N PRO A 618 20.77 -12.34 26.24
CA PRO A 618 19.73 -11.30 26.18
C PRO A 618 20.15 -9.99 25.48
N GLU A 619 21.44 -9.75 25.30
CA GLU A 619 21.99 -8.49 24.77
C GLU A 619 22.17 -8.47 23.24
N LEU A 620 22.00 -9.61 22.57
CA LEU A 620 22.26 -9.76 21.12
C LEU A 620 21.45 -8.78 20.26
N SER A 621 21.98 -8.42 19.09
CA SER A 621 21.34 -7.47 18.17
C SER A 621 20.04 -7.99 17.56
N ASN A 622 19.99 -9.31 17.36
CA ASN A 622 18.90 -10.12 16.85
C ASN A 622 19.22 -11.60 17.21
N TYR A 623 18.35 -12.54 16.86
CA TYR A 623 18.51 -13.96 17.20
C TYR A 623 18.49 -14.89 15.98
N LYS A 624 18.96 -14.41 14.82
CA LYS A 624 19.23 -15.26 13.66
C LYS A 624 20.40 -16.24 13.93
N LEU A 625 20.45 -17.31 13.15
CA LEU A 625 21.46 -18.37 13.26
C LEU A 625 22.89 -17.82 13.23
N ASP A 626 23.21 -16.97 12.24
CA ASP A 626 24.51 -16.29 12.08
C ASP A 626 24.97 -15.55 13.35
N THR A 627 24.06 -14.77 13.93
CA THR A 627 24.30 -13.88 15.06
C THR A 627 24.46 -14.67 16.37
N VAL A 628 23.73 -15.78 16.51
CA VAL A 628 23.85 -16.69 17.66
C VAL A 628 25.11 -17.55 17.55
N ALA A 629 25.45 -18.03 16.35
CA ALA A 629 26.69 -18.76 16.08
C ALA A 629 27.93 -17.92 16.42
N GLU A 630 28.01 -16.68 15.91
CA GLU A 630 29.09 -15.74 16.21
C GLU A 630 29.22 -15.49 17.72
N ALA A 631 28.11 -15.25 18.40
CA ALA A 631 28.08 -14.99 19.84
C ALA A 631 28.53 -16.18 20.71
N LEU A 632 28.36 -17.41 20.22
CA LEU A 632 28.80 -18.64 20.89
C LEU A 632 30.17 -19.14 20.41
N ASN A 633 30.73 -18.54 19.36
CA ASN A 633 31.94 -19.00 18.65
C ASN A 633 31.76 -20.38 17.98
N CYS A 634 30.54 -20.68 17.51
CA CYS A 634 30.26 -21.85 16.69
C CYS A 634 30.76 -21.61 15.25
N VAL A 635 31.18 -22.67 14.57
CA VAL A 635 31.64 -22.57 13.18
C VAL A 635 30.45 -22.73 12.23
N LEU A 636 30.37 -21.87 11.22
CA LEU A 636 29.40 -21.96 10.12
C LEU A 636 30.19 -22.26 8.83
N GLU A 637 30.32 -23.53 8.48
CA GLU A 637 31.07 -23.98 7.29
C GLU A 637 30.18 -23.88 6.04
N SER A 638 30.25 -22.75 5.34
CA SER A 638 29.42 -22.41 4.17
C SER A 638 27.92 -22.27 4.48
N HIS A 639 27.41 -21.05 4.38
CA HIS A 639 25.97 -20.80 4.39
C HIS A 639 25.26 -21.49 3.20
N HIS A 640 23.95 -21.72 3.32
CA HIS A 640 23.03 -22.17 2.27
C HIS A 640 23.08 -23.69 1.96
N ARG A 641 23.29 -24.53 2.97
CA ARG A 641 23.01 -25.98 2.88
C ARG A 641 22.44 -26.46 4.20
N ALA A 642 21.27 -27.09 4.14
CA ALA A 642 20.52 -27.49 5.33
C ALA A 642 21.34 -28.37 6.30
N VAL A 643 22.29 -29.18 5.81
CA VAL A 643 23.12 -30.05 6.68
C VAL A 643 24.21 -29.27 7.45
N ASP A 644 24.69 -28.17 6.87
CA ASP A 644 25.71 -27.32 7.48
C ASP A 644 25.07 -26.33 8.45
N ASP A 645 23.91 -25.77 8.10
CA ASP A 645 23.07 -24.96 8.98
C ASP A 645 22.50 -25.80 10.16
N ALA A 646 22.09 -27.07 9.94
CA ALA A 646 21.76 -28.02 11.02
C ALA A 646 22.98 -28.37 11.90
N GLY A 647 24.17 -28.49 11.30
CA GLY A 647 25.43 -28.68 12.02
C GLY A 647 25.75 -27.51 12.96
N CYS A 648 25.66 -26.28 12.45
CA CYS A 648 25.87 -25.07 13.25
C CYS A 648 24.81 -24.93 14.35
N THR A 649 23.54 -25.23 14.03
CA THR A 649 22.45 -25.29 15.02
C THR A 649 22.72 -26.31 16.12
N ALA A 650 23.38 -27.43 15.80
CA ALA A 650 23.74 -28.44 16.80
C ALA A 650 24.88 -27.99 17.72
N ASP A 651 25.88 -27.27 17.21
CA ASP A 651 26.92 -26.65 18.05
C ASP A 651 26.33 -25.60 18.99
N ILE A 652 25.42 -24.75 18.49
CA ILE A 652 24.64 -23.79 19.29
C ILE A 652 23.85 -24.52 20.38
N TYR A 653 23.12 -25.57 19.99
CA TYR A 653 22.31 -26.39 20.90
C TYR A 653 23.17 -26.97 22.02
N VAL A 654 24.31 -27.60 21.69
CA VAL A 654 25.25 -28.18 22.65
C VAL A 654 25.82 -27.11 23.60
N GLU A 655 26.14 -25.92 23.11
CA GLU A 655 26.56 -24.79 23.97
C GLU A 655 25.43 -24.28 24.88
N CYS A 656 24.18 -24.24 24.40
CA CYS A 656 23.01 -23.95 25.24
C CYS A 656 22.83 -25.00 26.33
N LEU A 657 22.93 -26.30 26.01
CA LEU A 657 22.83 -27.39 26.98
C LEU A 657 23.87 -27.27 28.11
N LYS A 658 25.14 -26.98 27.77
CA LYS A 658 26.20 -26.73 28.75
C LYS A 658 25.81 -25.59 29.70
N LYS A 659 25.40 -24.44 29.16
CA LYS A 659 25.02 -23.25 29.95
C LYS A 659 23.79 -23.47 30.83
N PHE A 660 22.84 -24.32 30.43
CA PHE A 660 21.70 -24.71 31.26
C PHE A 660 22.11 -25.69 32.37
N LYS A 661 22.97 -26.68 32.08
CA LYS A 661 23.54 -27.58 33.08
C LYS A 661 24.36 -26.84 34.14
N ASP A 662 25.14 -25.83 33.74
CA ASP A 662 25.88 -24.94 34.66
C ASP A 662 24.95 -24.13 35.59
N GLN A 663 23.70 -23.88 35.17
CA GLN A 663 22.64 -23.28 35.99
C GLN A 663 21.86 -24.30 36.84
N GLY A 664 22.26 -25.57 36.82
CA GLY A 664 21.64 -26.65 37.60
C GLY A 664 20.34 -27.22 36.99
N ILE A 665 20.03 -26.87 35.74
CA ILE A 665 18.85 -27.38 35.02
C ILE A 665 19.06 -28.86 34.67
N LYS A 666 18.03 -29.68 34.90
CA LYS A 666 18.09 -31.14 34.70
C LYS A 666 17.14 -31.65 33.62
N TYR A 667 15.93 -31.10 33.52
CA TYR A 667 14.92 -31.57 32.57
C TYR A 667 14.55 -30.49 31.55
N LEU A 668 14.11 -30.89 30.35
CA LEU A 668 13.71 -29.95 29.29
C LEU A 668 12.62 -28.97 29.75
N LYS A 669 11.62 -29.48 30.50
CA LYS A 669 10.53 -28.67 31.07
C LYS A 669 11.01 -27.54 32.00
N ASP A 670 12.19 -27.70 32.62
CA ASP A 670 12.72 -26.72 33.57
C ASP A 670 13.30 -25.49 32.84
N VAL A 671 13.76 -25.65 31.59
CA VAL A 671 14.20 -24.52 30.74
C VAL A 671 13.03 -23.57 30.47
N ASN A 672 11.83 -24.10 30.23
CA ASN A 672 10.62 -23.30 30.00
C ASN A 672 10.18 -22.49 31.24
N ASN A 673 10.67 -22.82 32.44
CA ASN A 673 10.41 -22.07 33.67
C ASN A 673 11.36 -20.86 33.85
N LEU A 674 12.40 -20.73 33.00
CA LEU A 674 13.32 -19.61 33.02
C LEU A 674 12.66 -18.35 32.43
N LYS A 675 12.79 -17.22 33.13
CA LYS A 675 12.23 -15.95 32.67
C LYS A 675 13.18 -15.24 31.72
N LEU A 676 12.62 -14.65 30.66
CA LEU A 676 13.34 -13.70 29.82
C LEU A 676 13.78 -12.48 30.64
N LYS A 677 14.95 -11.94 30.32
CA LYS A 677 15.51 -10.74 30.96
C LYS A 677 14.98 -9.49 30.26
N GLU A 678 14.88 -8.37 30.97
CA GLU A 678 14.36 -7.10 30.43
C GLU A 678 15.05 -6.64 29.14
N ALA A 679 16.35 -6.94 28.98
CA ALA A 679 17.11 -6.62 27.78
C ALA A 679 16.63 -7.39 26.52
N THR A 680 16.19 -8.65 26.66
CA THR A 680 15.68 -9.48 25.55
C THR A 680 14.49 -8.81 24.87
N PHE A 681 13.52 -8.32 25.65
CA PHE A 681 12.31 -7.65 25.13
C PHE A 681 12.66 -6.46 24.21
N ARG A 682 13.74 -5.74 24.49
CA ARG A 682 14.14 -4.54 23.73
C ARG A 682 14.46 -4.81 22.25
N ARG A 683 14.69 -6.08 21.91
CA ARG A 683 15.03 -6.61 20.58
C ARG A 683 13.87 -7.36 19.91
N MET A 684 12.83 -7.75 20.67
CA MET A 684 11.69 -8.50 20.14
C MET A 684 10.91 -7.63 19.13
N ARG A 685 10.33 -8.28 18.12
CA ARG A 685 9.49 -7.61 17.11
C ARG A 685 8.14 -7.25 17.76
N PRO A 686 7.77 -5.95 17.84
CA PRO A 686 6.44 -5.56 18.29
C PRO A 686 5.41 -5.80 17.19
N HIS A 687 4.26 -6.33 17.60
CA HIS A 687 3.02 -6.34 16.85
C HIS A 687 2.03 -5.35 17.48
N HIS A 688 1.03 -4.93 16.72
CA HIS A 688 -0.02 -4.07 17.23
C HIS A 688 -1.13 -4.89 17.89
N CYS A 689 -1.86 -4.32 18.86
CA CYS A 689 -2.89 -5.00 19.63
C CYS A 689 -3.83 -3.97 20.27
N THR A 690 -5.14 -4.07 20.01
CA THR A 690 -6.11 -3.12 20.56
C THR A 690 -6.50 -3.54 21.97
N ILE A 691 -6.42 -2.66 22.95
CA ILE A 691 -6.84 -2.93 24.33
C ILE A 691 -7.95 -1.96 24.72
N LEU A 692 -9.15 -2.49 25.00
CA LEU A 692 -10.33 -1.71 25.39
C LEU A 692 -10.70 -1.95 26.86
N VAL A 693 -11.05 -0.88 27.57
CA VAL A 693 -11.45 -0.92 28.98
C VAL A 693 -12.93 -1.29 29.13
N LYS A 694 -13.20 -2.44 29.76
CA LYS A 694 -14.55 -2.92 30.09
C LYS A 694 -15.11 -2.25 31.35
N ASN A 695 -14.28 -2.07 32.37
CA ASN A 695 -14.69 -1.61 33.71
C ASN A 695 -13.54 -0.87 34.45
N GLU A 696 -13.76 -0.48 35.70
CA GLU A 696 -12.78 0.25 36.53
C GLU A 696 -11.47 -0.54 36.74
N ILE A 697 -11.55 -1.85 36.97
CA ILE A 697 -10.36 -2.72 37.14
C ILE A 697 -9.53 -2.71 35.85
N GLY A 698 -10.19 -2.83 34.70
CA GLY A 698 -9.55 -2.68 33.39
C GLY A 698 -8.84 -1.34 33.20
N ARG A 699 -9.40 -0.23 33.72
CA ARG A 699 -8.74 1.09 33.64
C ARG A 699 -7.44 1.12 34.44
N ILE A 700 -7.47 0.57 35.66
CA ILE A 700 -6.30 0.47 36.55
C ILE A 700 -5.23 -0.43 35.90
N ASN A 701 -5.66 -1.59 35.37
CA ASN A 701 -4.80 -2.53 34.66
C ASN A 701 -4.17 -1.92 33.40
N LEU A 702 -4.92 -1.16 32.60
CA LEU A 702 -4.36 -0.44 31.45
C LEU A 702 -3.30 0.57 31.89
N TYR A 703 -3.49 1.28 33.01
CA TYR A 703 -2.46 2.18 33.55
C TYR A 703 -1.20 1.45 34.05
N HIS A 704 -1.34 0.23 34.60
CA HIS A 704 -0.19 -0.61 34.92
C HIS A 704 0.58 -1.00 33.65
N LEU A 705 -0.13 -1.42 32.58
CA LEU A 705 0.49 -1.78 31.30
C LEU A 705 1.22 -0.60 30.64
N VAL A 706 0.61 0.60 30.63
CA VAL A 706 1.24 1.85 30.14
C VAL A 706 2.49 2.21 30.97
N SER A 707 2.43 2.01 32.30
CA SER A 707 3.57 2.31 33.17
C SER A 707 4.73 1.34 32.93
N ASP A 708 4.44 0.05 32.88
CA ASP A 708 5.43 -1.00 32.66
C ASP A 708 6.08 -0.95 31.27
N SER A 709 5.29 -0.66 30.24
CA SER A 709 5.78 -0.54 28.87
C SER A 709 6.75 0.63 28.69
N ASN A 710 6.52 1.72 29.43
CA ASN A 710 7.39 2.91 29.42
C ASN A 710 8.61 2.80 30.36
N LEU A 711 8.50 2.06 31.47
CA LEU A 711 9.55 1.99 32.50
C LEU A 711 10.47 0.76 32.38
N LYS A 712 9.92 -0.42 32.07
CA LYS A 712 10.64 -1.70 32.06
C LYS A 712 10.93 -2.18 30.63
N TYR A 713 9.91 -2.17 29.79
CA TYR A 713 9.91 -2.86 28.49
C TYR A 713 10.12 -1.93 27.29
N MET A 714 10.74 -0.76 27.48
CA MET A 714 11.01 0.18 26.39
C MET A 714 11.98 -0.41 25.35
N SER A 715 11.55 -0.51 24.09
CA SER A 715 12.40 -0.98 22.99
C SER A 715 13.50 0.01 22.62
N GLN A 716 14.53 -0.47 21.94
CA GLN A 716 15.62 0.41 21.44
C GLN A 716 15.16 1.43 20.40
N ARG A 717 14.05 1.14 19.69
CA ARG A 717 13.42 2.08 18.77
C ARG A 717 12.45 3.04 19.47
N LYS A 718 12.46 3.07 20.82
CA LYS A 718 11.61 3.89 21.70
C LYS A 718 10.10 3.63 21.57
N LYS A 719 9.70 2.45 21.10
CA LYS A 719 8.32 1.94 21.27
C LYS A 719 8.18 1.32 22.68
N PRO A 720 7.18 1.72 23.49
CA PRO A 720 6.90 1.12 24.79
C PRO A 720 6.22 -0.24 24.62
N LEU A 721 6.90 -1.34 24.95
CA LEU A 721 6.41 -2.69 24.63
C LEU A 721 5.50 -3.26 25.73
N VAL A 722 4.54 -4.09 25.33
CA VAL A 722 3.68 -4.86 26.25
C VAL A 722 3.94 -6.35 26.04
N PRO A 723 4.65 -7.04 26.96
CA PRO A 723 4.74 -8.50 26.92
C PRO A 723 3.36 -9.15 27.08
N LYS A 724 3.09 -10.23 26.32
CA LYS A 724 1.85 -11.01 26.46
C LYS A 724 1.67 -11.54 27.88
N SER A 725 2.74 -11.97 28.56
CA SER A 725 2.67 -12.41 29.95
C SER A 725 2.20 -11.30 30.90
N ASN A 726 2.66 -10.06 30.68
CA ASN A 726 2.25 -8.91 31.48
C ASN A 726 0.80 -8.49 31.17
N LEU A 727 0.38 -8.58 29.91
CA LEU A 727 -1.01 -8.37 29.51
C LEU A 727 -1.94 -9.44 30.12
N ILE A 728 -1.54 -10.71 30.18
CA ILE A 728 -2.28 -11.77 30.87
C ILE A 728 -2.43 -11.46 32.36
N ALA A 729 -1.34 -11.07 33.03
CA ALA A 729 -1.36 -10.72 34.45
C ALA A 729 -2.30 -9.56 34.79
N HIS A 730 -2.55 -8.66 33.82
CA HIS A 730 -3.44 -7.50 33.94
C HIS A 730 -4.71 -7.61 33.08
N ARG A 731 -5.09 -8.81 32.60
CA ARG A 731 -6.20 -8.96 31.62
C ARG A 731 -7.58 -8.67 32.22
N GLU A 732 -7.74 -8.74 33.54
CA GLU A 732 -9.06 -8.53 34.16
C GLU A 732 -9.62 -7.14 33.82
N GLY A 733 -10.86 -7.11 33.32
CA GLY A 733 -11.52 -5.86 32.93
C GLY A 733 -11.06 -5.27 31.60
N LEU A 734 -10.16 -5.93 30.87
CA LEU A 734 -9.79 -5.58 29.50
C LEU A 734 -10.57 -6.41 28.47
N ILE A 735 -10.58 -5.94 27.23
CA ILE A 735 -10.99 -6.67 26.02
C ILE A 735 -9.89 -6.44 24.99
N VAL A 736 -9.39 -7.51 24.37
CA VAL A 736 -8.18 -7.52 23.54
C VAL A 736 -8.54 -7.84 22.08
N GLY A 737 -8.25 -6.92 21.16
CA GLY A 737 -8.50 -7.01 19.72
C GLY A 737 -7.22 -7.22 18.91
N SER A 738 -7.34 -7.86 17.74
CA SER A 738 -6.18 -8.21 16.90
C SER A 738 -5.50 -7.03 16.19
N ALA A 739 -6.05 -5.82 16.26
CA ALA A 739 -5.53 -4.59 15.63
C ALA A 739 -5.41 -4.66 14.09
N CYS A 740 -4.60 -3.76 13.53
CA CYS A 740 -4.38 -3.55 12.10
C CYS A 740 -3.53 -4.64 11.44
N SER A 741 -3.09 -4.40 10.20
CA SER A 741 -2.13 -5.24 9.47
C SER A 741 -0.75 -5.37 10.13
N SER A 742 -0.38 -4.47 11.04
CA SER A 742 0.78 -4.65 11.93
C SER A 742 0.49 -5.52 13.16
N GLY A 743 -0.76 -5.98 13.31
CA GLY A 743 -1.19 -6.95 14.31
C GLY A 743 -0.64 -8.36 14.06
N GLU A 744 -0.54 -9.15 15.12
CA GLU A 744 0.07 -10.48 15.08
C GLU A 744 -0.76 -11.48 14.27
N LEU A 745 -2.08 -11.47 14.44
CA LEU A 745 -2.98 -12.36 13.71
C LEU A 745 -2.98 -12.07 12.21
N PHE A 746 -2.97 -10.79 11.82
CA PHE A 746 -2.93 -10.42 10.40
C PHE A 746 -1.59 -10.83 9.77
N ASP A 747 -0.45 -10.51 10.39
CA ASP A 747 0.89 -10.91 9.91
C ASP A 747 1.02 -12.44 9.80
N ALA A 748 0.42 -13.22 10.70
CA ALA A 748 0.40 -14.69 10.64
C ALA A 748 -0.46 -15.24 9.48
N VAL A 749 -1.65 -14.67 9.25
CA VAL A 749 -2.54 -15.06 8.14
C VAL A 749 -1.97 -14.61 6.78
N GLU A 750 -1.36 -13.42 6.71
CA GLU A 750 -0.70 -12.89 5.52
C GLU A 750 0.49 -13.75 5.10
N ARG A 751 1.33 -14.17 6.06
CA ARG A 751 2.47 -15.07 5.85
C ARG A 751 2.08 -16.52 5.59
N ALA A 752 0.78 -16.85 5.63
CA ALA A 752 0.27 -18.22 5.53
C ALA A 752 0.98 -19.21 6.47
N MET A 753 1.18 -18.77 7.74
CA MET A 753 1.75 -19.60 8.80
C MET A 753 0.93 -20.89 9.02
N PRO A 754 1.53 -21.96 9.59
CA PRO A 754 0.81 -23.19 9.91
C PRO A 754 -0.46 -22.93 10.73
N MET A 755 -1.55 -23.63 10.40
CA MET A 755 -2.87 -23.38 11.01
C MET A 755 -2.90 -23.59 12.53
N GLU A 756 -2.09 -24.52 13.07
CA GLU A 756 -1.91 -24.70 14.52
C GLU A 756 -1.41 -23.41 15.20
N GLU A 757 -0.46 -22.70 14.57
CA GLU A 757 0.16 -21.49 15.09
C GLU A 757 -0.75 -20.27 14.91
N ILE A 758 -1.45 -20.16 13.77
CA ILE A 758 -2.51 -19.15 13.57
C ILE A 758 -3.59 -19.29 14.66
N LYS A 759 -4.02 -20.51 14.99
CA LYS A 759 -5.01 -20.76 16.06
C LYS A 759 -4.46 -20.41 17.46
N ARG A 760 -3.19 -20.69 17.74
CA ARG A 760 -2.52 -20.26 18.99
C ARG A 760 -2.52 -18.73 19.14
N ILE A 761 -2.20 -18.01 18.07
CA ILE A 761 -2.21 -16.55 18.04
C ILE A 761 -3.65 -16.03 18.21
N ALA A 762 -4.59 -16.59 17.45
CA ALA A 762 -6.00 -16.18 17.46
C ALA A 762 -6.68 -16.35 18.83
N ASP A 763 -6.39 -17.43 19.57
CA ASP A 763 -7.05 -17.65 20.86
C ASP A 763 -6.70 -16.58 21.92
N PHE A 764 -5.53 -15.93 21.79
CA PHE A 764 -5.12 -14.83 22.67
C PHE A 764 -6.07 -13.61 22.60
N TYR A 765 -6.83 -13.43 21.52
CA TYR A 765 -7.70 -12.29 21.31
C TYR A 765 -9.15 -12.60 21.70
N ASP A 766 -9.87 -11.59 22.18
CA ASP A 766 -11.30 -11.68 22.49
C ASP A 766 -12.17 -11.41 21.24
N TYR A 767 -11.64 -10.64 20.29
CA TYR A 767 -12.23 -10.36 18.99
C TYR A 767 -11.14 -10.11 17.93
N PHE A 768 -11.48 -10.31 16.66
CA PHE A 768 -10.60 -10.03 15.52
C PHE A 768 -11.06 -8.75 14.80
N GLU A 769 -10.12 -8.03 14.24
CA GLU A 769 -10.35 -6.81 13.47
C GLU A 769 -10.07 -7.07 11.98
N ILE A 770 -10.93 -6.48 11.16
CA ILE A 770 -10.72 -6.34 9.71
C ILE A 770 -10.92 -4.87 9.35
N MET A 771 -10.24 -4.41 8.30
CA MET A 771 -10.18 -3.00 7.93
C MET A 771 -10.58 -2.81 6.45
N PRO A 772 -11.02 -1.59 6.07
CA PRO A 772 -11.22 -1.23 4.66
C PRO A 772 -10.02 -1.64 3.81
N LEU A 773 -10.27 -2.13 2.59
CA LEU A 773 -9.21 -2.67 1.72
C LEU A 773 -8.10 -1.62 1.49
N GLY A 774 -8.50 -0.36 1.33
CA GLY A 774 -7.56 0.75 1.18
C GLY A 774 -6.56 0.93 2.33
N ASN A 775 -6.87 0.51 3.56
CA ASN A 775 -5.93 0.60 4.70
C ASN A 775 -4.71 -0.29 4.47
N ASN A 776 -4.92 -1.41 3.78
CA ASN A 776 -3.91 -2.43 3.49
C ASN A 776 -3.42 -2.39 2.03
N GLN A 777 -3.82 -1.38 1.25
CA GLN A 777 -3.41 -1.21 -0.16
C GLN A 777 -1.88 -1.21 -0.33
N TYR A 778 -1.13 -0.72 0.66
CA TYR A 778 0.33 -0.74 0.63
C TYR A 778 0.92 -2.18 0.61
N LEU A 779 0.20 -3.21 1.07
CA LEU A 779 0.63 -4.59 0.96
C LEU A 779 0.63 -5.10 -0.49
N ILE A 780 -0.11 -4.43 -1.38
CA ILE A 780 -0.09 -4.62 -2.83
C ILE A 780 0.93 -3.67 -3.49
N ASP A 781 0.94 -2.40 -3.07
CA ASP A 781 1.76 -1.37 -3.72
C ASP A 781 3.27 -1.48 -3.44
N ASP A 782 3.64 -1.93 -2.23
CA ASP A 782 5.01 -1.93 -1.70
C ASP A 782 5.65 -3.34 -1.73
N LYS A 783 4.87 -4.37 -2.09
CA LYS A 783 5.41 -5.70 -2.39
C LYS A 783 6.07 -5.70 -3.76
N ASP A 784 7.36 -6.00 -3.73
CA ASP A 784 8.14 -6.54 -4.85
C ASP A 784 7.69 -7.98 -5.24
N GLN A 785 6.39 -8.32 -5.12
CA GLN A 785 5.79 -9.63 -5.44
C GLN A 785 4.40 -9.43 -6.07
N TYR A 786 4.06 -10.28 -7.04
CA TYR A 786 2.97 -10.07 -7.99
C TYR A 786 1.74 -10.95 -7.79
N GLU A 787 1.63 -11.58 -6.61
CA GLU A 787 0.50 -12.41 -6.16
C GLU A 787 -0.47 -11.63 -5.24
N SER A 788 -0.66 -10.33 -5.46
CA SER A 788 -1.49 -9.50 -4.58
C SER A 788 -2.28 -8.46 -5.35
N GLY A 789 -3.54 -8.77 -5.65
CA GLY A 789 -4.57 -7.82 -6.08
C GLY A 789 -5.48 -7.38 -4.94
N PRO A 790 -6.44 -6.46 -5.17
CA PRO A 790 -7.50 -6.15 -4.21
C PRO A 790 -8.26 -7.39 -3.72
N GLU A 791 -8.36 -8.42 -4.57
CA GLU A 791 -8.94 -9.73 -4.29
C GLU A 791 -8.20 -10.47 -3.16
N ASP A 792 -6.88 -10.29 -3.02
CA ASP A 792 -6.11 -10.92 -1.95
C ASP A 792 -6.33 -10.23 -0.61
N LEU A 793 -6.51 -8.90 -0.58
CA LEU A 793 -6.96 -8.20 0.63
C LEU A 793 -8.38 -8.62 1.03
N ILE A 794 -9.26 -8.84 0.06
CA ILE A 794 -10.59 -9.43 0.27
C ILE A 794 -10.48 -10.84 0.86
N GLU A 795 -9.59 -11.68 0.34
CA GLU A 795 -9.41 -13.06 0.81
C GLU A 795 -8.69 -13.12 2.17
N LEU A 796 -7.76 -12.22 2.50
CA LEU A 796 -7.20 -12.08 3.84
C LEU A 796 -8.29 -11.71 4.86
N ASN A 797 -9.13 -10.71 4.56
CA ASN A 797 -10.28 -10.37 5.40
C ASN A 797 -11.26 -11.56 5.52
N LYS A 798 -11.56 -12.27 4.42
CA LYS A 798 -12.40 -13.49 4.44
C LYS A 798 -11.77 -14.63 5.25
N ARG A 799 -10.44 -14.80 5.26
CA ARG A 799 -9.75 -15.78 6.12
C ARG A 799 -9.92 -15.46 7.60
N ILE A 800 -9.73 -14.21 8.00
CA ILE A 800 -9.95 -13.76 9.39
C ILE A 800 -11.42 -13.95 9.79
N ILE A 801 -12.36 -13.66 8.89
CA ILE A 801 -13.79 -13.94 9.11
C ILE A 801 -14.06 -15.43 9.32
N ARG A 802 -13.56 -16.30 8.43
CA ARG A 802 -13.74 -17.77 8.54
C ARG A 802 -13.12 -18.34 9.82
N LEU A 803 -11.95 -17.81 10.22
CA LEU A 803 -11.29 -18.18 11.47
C LEU A 803 -12.09 -17.72 12.71
N GLY A 804 -12.70 -16.54 12.66
CA GLY A 804 -13.61 -16.06 13.72
C GLY A 804 -14.87 -16.92 13.83
N ASP A 805 -15.49 -17.24 12.69
CA ASP A 805 -16.66 -18.12 12.61
C ASP A 805 -16.31 -19.56 13.11
N GLU A 806 -15.10 -20.08 12.83
CA GLU A 806 -14.62 -21.39 13.31
C GLU A 806 -14.35 -21.41 14.84
N LEU A 807 -13.68 -20.38 15.36
CA LEU A 807 -13.30 -20.29 16.77
C LEU A 807 -14.40 -19.71 17.68
N GLY A 808 -15.54 -19.30 17.11
CA GLY A 808 -16.62 -18.64 17.86
C GLY A 808 -16.23 -17.25 18.38
N LYS A 809 -15.27 -16.58 17.74
CA LYS A 809 -14.75 -15.26 18.12
C LYS A 809 -15.42 -14.19 17.25
N LEU A 810 -15.72 -13.02 17.83
CA LEU A 810 -16.31 -11.92 17.08
C LEU A 810 -15.29 -11.33 16.09
N VAL A 811 -15.73 -11.01 14.88
CA VAL A 811 -14.94 -10.25 13.89
C VAL A 811 -15.63 -8.92 13.66
N VAL A 812 -14.89 -7.82 13.75
CA VAL A 812 -15.42 -6.45 13.68
C VAL A 812 -14.68 -5.61 12.65
N ALA A 813 -15.41 -4.77 11.93
CA ALA A 813 -14.87 -3.80 11.00
C ALA A 813 -14.43 -2.52 11.76
N THR A 814 -13.14 -2.16 11.71
CA THR A 814 -12.60 -0.96 12.36
C THR A 814 -11.94 -0.01 11.35
N GLY A 815 -11.91 1.28 11.68
CA GLY A 815 -11.48 2.32 10.73
C GLY A 815 -9.98 2.61 10.70
N ASP A 816 -9.27 2.28 11.79
CA ASP A 816 -7.87 2.73 12.04
C ASP A 816 -7.73 4.24 11.86
N VAL A 817 -8.61 4.99 12.52
CA VAL A 817 -8.87 6.40 12.21
C VAL A 817 -7.69 7.28 12.63
N HIS A 818 -7.03 7.93 11.67
CA HIS A 818 -5.91 8.85 11.87
C HIS A 818 -6.20 10.32 11.51
N PHE A 819 -7.32 10.60 10.83
CA PHE A 819 -7.77 11.95 10.46
C PHE A 819 -9.31 12.06 10.40
N MET A 820 -9.87 13.28 10.34
CA MET A 820 -11.33 13.48 10.45
C MET A 820 -12.06 13.22 9.13
N ASN A 821 -11.57 13.79 8.03
CA ASN A 821 -12.20 13.76 6.71
C ASN A 821 -11.18 13.36 5.62
N PRO A 822 -11.60 12.84 4.47
CA PRO A 822 -10.69 12.44 3.39
C PRO A 822 -9.67 13.53 3.00
N GLU A 823 -10.10 14.79 2.95
CA GLU A 823 -9.27 15.95 2.63
C GLU A 823 -8.16 16.24 3.66
N ASP A 824 -8.27 15.76 4.90
CA ASP A 824 -7.25 15.94 5.94
C ASP A 824 -6.00 15.06 5.72
N ALA A 825 -6.04 14.11 4.77
CA ALA A 825 -4.92 13.22 4.45
C ALA A 825 -3.62 13.98 4.12
N ILE A 826 -3.70 15.12 3.41
CA ILE A 826 -2.53 15.97 3.09
C ILE A 826 -1.79 16.44 4.33
N LEU A 827 -2.52 16.77 5.41
CA LEU A 827 -1.93 17.23 6.66
C LEU A 827 -1.15 16.08 7.32
N ARG A 828 -1.65 14.84 7.23
CA ARG A 828 -0.93 13.66 7.73
C ARG A 828 0.30 13.35 6.87
N SER A 829 0.21 13.46 5.54
CA SER A 829 1.38 13.36 4.66
C SER A 829 2.47 14.36 5.06
N ILE A 830 2.11 15.61 5.42
CA ILE A 830 3.08 16.63 5.86
C ILE A 830 3.71 16.25 7.21
N VAL A 831 2.91 15.83 8.20
CA VAL A 831 3.41 15.42 9.52
C VAL A 831 4.35 14.21 9.39
N LEU A 832 3.97 13.19 8.62
CA LEU A 832 4.81 12.05 8.34
C LEU A 832 6.11 12.47 7.61
N ASN A 833 6.03 13.32 6.57
CA ASN A 833 7.20 13.84 5.86
C ASN A 833 8.22 14.58 6.76
N SER A 834 7.79 15.13 7.90
CA SER A 834 8.71 15.74 8.87
C SER A 834 9.59 14.72 9.63
N LYS A 835 9.19 13.44 9.70
CA LYS A 835 9.96 12.37 10.36
C LYS A 835 11.24 12.07 9.56
N LYS A 836 12.42 12.29 10.16
CA LYS A 836 13.73 11.95 9.54
C LYS A 836 13.91 10.45 9.25
N LYS A 837 13.20 9.57 9.96
CA LYS A 837 13.14 8.11 9.74
C LYS A 837 11.72 7.63 10.04
N HIS A 838 11.19 6.73 9.22
CA HIS A 838 9.89 6.08 9.42
C HIS A 838 10.07 4.55 9.45
N PRO A 839 9.34 3.78 10.28
CA PRO A 839 9.59 2.34 10.43
C PRO A 839 9.45 1.53 9.14
N VAL A 840 8.61 2.00 8.21
CA VAL A 840 8.26 1.33 6.94
C VAL A 840 9.12 1.82 5.76
N ARG A 841 9.89 2.90 5.92
CA ARG A 841 10.55 3.60 4.81
C ARG A 841 11.97 3.09 4.54
N LYS A 842 12.24 2.60 3.33
CA LYS A 842 13.60 2.44 2.79
C LYS A 842 14.25 3.83 2.60
N GLU A 843 15.52 3.97 2.94
CA GLU A 843 16.24 5.24 2.91
C GLU A 843 16.25 5.85 1.50
N GLY A 844 15.77 7.09 1.35
CA GLY A 844 15.74 7.81 0.07
C GLY A 844 14.36 7.98 -0.60
N GLN A 845 13.38 7.10 -0.37
CA GLN A 845 12.03 7.26 -0.98
C GLN A 845 11.25 8.42 -0.34
N PRO A 846 10.40 9.19 -1.05
CA PRO A 846 9.48 10.14 -0.41
C PRO A 846 8.42 9.39 0.43
N PHE A 847 7.81 10.05 1.41
CA PHE A 847 6.64 9.48 2.11
C PHE A 847 5.44 9.38 1.16
N PRO A 848 4.43 8.54 1.48
CA PRO A 848 3.18 8.51 0.71
C PRO A 848 2.61 9.92 0.56
N VAL A 849 2.47 10.31 -0.70
CA VAL A 849 1.61 11.42 -1.14
C VAL A 849 0.16 11.12 -0.72
N PRO A 850 -0.73 12.13 -0.61
CA PRO A 850 -2.08 11.93 -0.07
C PRO A 850 -2.85 10.80 -0.78
N GLU A 851 -2.64 10.67 -2.09
CA GLU A 851 -3.27 9.68 -2.98
C GLU A 851 -2.79 8.24 -2.72
N LYS A 852 -1.73 8.06 -1.92
CA LYS A 852 -1.17 6.76 -1.50
C LYS A 852 -1.40 6.46 -0.01
N GLN A 853 -2.16 7.29 0.71
CA GLN A 853 -2.61 6.91 2.05
C GLN A 853 -3.92 6.12 1.95
N GLY A 854 -4.05 5.09 2.78
CA GLY A 854 -5.34 4.42 2.99
C GLY A 854 -6.41 5.38 3.54
N PRO A 855 -7.70 5.00 3.48
CA PRO A 855 -8.83 5.81 3.91
C PRO A 855 -8.94 5.90 5.44
N LEU A 856 -7.86 6.26 6.14
CA LEU A 856 -7.79 6.39 7.61
C LEU A 856 -8.55 7.63 8.15
N TYR A 857 -9.59 8.07 7.45
CA TYR A 857 -10.51 9.10 7.93
C TYR A 857 -11.60 8.48 8.81
N PHE A 858 -12.21 9.29 9.68
CA PHE A 858 -13.33 8.86 10.50
C PHE A 858 -14.57 8.62 9.62
N HIS A 859 -14.73 7.41 9.10
CA HIS A 859 -15.86 7.01 8.26
C HIS A 859 -17.21 7.08 9.03
N THR A 860 -18.29 7.29 8.29
CA THR A 860 -19.69 7.09 8.72
C THR A 860 -20.09 5.62 8.57
N THR A 861 -21.26 5.24 9.06
CA THR A 861 -21.80 3.88 8.88
C THR A 861 -21.98 3.52 7.40
N GLU A 862 -22.51 4.44 6.58
CA GLU A 862 -22.76 4.19 5.14
C GLU A 862 -21.47 3.98 4.35
N GLU A 863 -20.45 4.82 4.59
CA GLU A 863 -19.14 4.67 3.95
C GLU A 863 -18.49 3.34 4.38
N MET A 864 -18.63 2.91 5.65
CA MET A 864 -18.12 1.61 6.12
C MET A 864 -18.78 0.43 5.42
N LEU A 865 -20.11 0.43 5.30
CA LEU A 865 -20.85 -0.65 4.64
C LEU A 865 -20.44 -0.77 3.16
N LYS A 866 -20.10 0.35 2.52
CA LYS A 866 -19.55 0.37 1.16
C LYS A 866 -18.17 -0.31 1.10
N GLU A 867 -17.25 0.03 2.01
CA GLU A 867 -15.91 -0.59 2.08
C GLU A 867 -15.95 -2.11 2.26
N PHE A 868 -16.99 -2.66 2.91
CA PHE A 868 -17.16 -4.10 3.16
C PHE A 868 -18.23 -4.77 2.28
N SER A 869 -18.76 -4.08 1.27
CA SER A 869 -19.86 -4.57 0.42
C SER A 869 -19.58 -5.89 -0.30
N TYR A 870 -18.31 -6.24 -0.55
CA TYR A 870 -17.86 -7.51 -1.11
C TYR A 870 -18.14 -8.75 -0.22
N LEU A 871 -18.56 -8.56 1.04
CA LEU A 871 -19.03 -9.62 1.93
C LEU A 871 -20.52 -9.95 1.77
N GLY A 872 -21.26 -9.13 1.00
CA GLY A 872 -22.71 -9.15 0.93
C GLY A 872 -23.36 -8.38 2.09
N GLU A 873 -24.46 -7.69 1.79
CA GLU A 873 -25.17 -6.73 2.68
C GLU A 873 -25.33 -7.25 4.12
N LYS A 874 -25.82 -8.49 4.29
CA LYS A 874 -26.11 -9.08 5.60
C LYS A 874 -24.88 -9.41 6.46
N LYS A 875 -23.68 -9.63 5.87
CA LYS A 875 -22.44 -9.87 6.65
C LYS A 875 -21.67 -8.55 6.88
N ALA A 876 -21.93 -7.52 6.08
CA ALA A 876 -21.40 -6.17 6.29
C ALA A 876 -22.17 -5.39 7.38
N GLU A 877 -23.49 -5.62 7.53
CA GLU A 877 -24.37 -4.92 8.51
C GLU A 877 -24.40 -5.51 9.93
#